data_AF-A0A970UN82-F1
#
_entry.id   AF-A0A970UN82-F1
#
_cell.length_a   1.000
_cell.length_b   1.000
_cell.length_c   1.000
_cell.angle_alpha   90.00
_cell.angle_beta   90.00
_cell.angle_gamma   90.00
#
_symmetry.space_group_name_H-M   'P 1'
#
loop_
_entity.id
_entity.type
_entity.pdbx_description
1 polymer ?
#
loop_
_entity_poly.entity_id
_entity_poly.type
_entity_poly.pdbx_seq_one_letter_code
_entity_poly.pdbx_strand_id
1 'polypeptide(L)'
;MNDQALQILEAVKADDIKTFSYLAEQKRGLLSLCFGRFPLLSVCYLYNARKILAEYENMLIQISSYTFVDEEFLTYKKFQRKAKTCLRLYSGKKIITPPEMLAVLNETFRLTTLYPRFAKGENTEENIKRIYKTLHRREPKAENGKLYIKRNKLKPAILAAVVIMIIVSVSMTALPAIAMTNMARLTGDGSPENPLKIFGEAQLVSALEKGDLHYTLEKDITLTSGWAPKNLSGRLDGKGHTIYANGHAAAGFIDTLSGALVNLNIDLGELNKDISDNRGLVARVNSGEASGINVSLTAAFSESASDKDIYLSCFALENYGTIDGCTLSANVSFAGNGEKDVFLAGFAAFNKGTIKNCTLDEGSALSTDTVDVSGIVTENADSGIVDSCVNYAAISQATASAQWNPISGGIADKNYGQITNCRNYGKISSVSTGDSSEYDSQMYTLAAGIVANHNYGKIENCLNNGEIYSESKSTAAYASGIASVNYALIFKSKNDADIKAASQKYGVLAGGITAYNTRPDLFSYAIVENSCVYGKIEITGGKTNYWSFAGGIAGENQALIKTSYSLAEYSVTEAGAERYFFGGIMGYAYNAYAQDNCYLSRDNVTFANGPRPGNDTGATRAATVEEIKALEVYWG
;
A
#
# COMPACT_ATOMS: atom_id res chain seq x y z
N MET A 1 -65.06 37.80 1.29
CA MET A 1 -64.83 37.13 2.60
C MET A 1 -65.44 35.74 2.67
N ASN A 2 -66.63 35.50 2.08
CA ASN A 2 -67.28 34.18 2.12
C ASN A 2 -66.45 33.03 1.50
N ASP A 3 -65.73 33.27 0.41
CA ASP A 3 -65.00 32.20 -0.28
C ASP A 3 -63.78 31.67 0.51
N GLN A 4 -62.96 32.58 1.06
CA GLN A 4 -61.80 32.21 1.90
C GLN A 4 -62.21 31.58 3.24
N ALA A 5 -63.34 32.00 3.82
CA ALA A 5 -63.87 31.39 5.04
C ALA A 5 -64.33 29.94 4.79
N LEU A 6 -64.89 29.65 3.61
CA LEU A 6 -65.24 28.29 3.23
C LEU A 6 -63.99 27.44 2.97
N GLN A 7 -62.98 27.99 2.27
CA GLN A 7 -61.73 27.28 1.98
C GLN A 7 -60.96 26.88 3.25
N ILE A 8 -60.85 27.76 4.24
CA ILE A 8 -60.17 27.41 5.51
C ILE A 8 -60.97 26.37 6.31
N LEU A 9 -62.31 26.39 6.24
CA LEU A 9 -63.16 25.37 6.83
C LEU A 9 -62.95 24.00 6.16
N GLU A 10 -62.92 23.94 4.82
CA GLU A 10 -62.67 22.70 4.09
C GLU A 10 -61.25 22.15 4.35
N ALA A 11 -60.24 23.03 4.46
CA ALA A 11 -58.88 22.63 4.85
C ALA A 11 -58.87 21.96 6.23
N VAL A 12 -59.62 22.48 7.21
CA VAL A 12 -59.77 21.85 8.53
C VAL A 12 -60.50 20.51 8.43
N LYS A 13 -61.56 20.40 7.63
CA LYS A 13 -62.30 19.15 7.46
C LYS A 13 -61.43 18.04 6.85
N ALA A 14 -60.51 18.40 5.96
CA ALA A 14 -59.59 17.49 5.28
C ALA A 14 -58.25 17.26 6.03
N ASP A 15 -57.99 18.00 7.12
CA ASP A 15 -56.67 18.08 7.78
C ASP A 15 -55.53 18.44 6.79
N ASP A 16 -55.83 19.32 5.84
CA ASP A 16 -54.87 19.81 4.84
C ASP A 16 -54.08 21.00 5.38
N ILE A 17 -52.96 20.68 6.02
CA ILE A 17 -52.04 21.68 6.58
C ILE A 17 -51.48 22.63 5.52
N LYS A 18 -51.27 22.20 4.27
CA LYS A 18 -50.65 23.06 3.25
C LYS A 18 -51.62 24.19 2.88
N THR A 19 -52.86 23.83 2.57
CA THR A 19 -53.91 24.81 2.25
C THR A 19 -54.23 25.68 3.46
N PHE A 20 -54.29 25.10 4.66
CA PHE A 20 -54.54 25.85 5.89
C PHE A 20 -53.43 26.89 6.16
N SER A 21 -52.16 26.50 6.05
CA SER A 21 -51.01 27.38 6.31
C SER A 21 -50.94 28.51 5.30
N TYR A 22 -51.13 28.20 4.02
CA TYR A 22 -51.20 29.19 2.95
C TYR A 22 -52.28 30.25 3.22
N LEU A 23 -53.49 29.83 3.60
CA LEU A 23 -54.57 30.77 3.92
C LEU A 23 -54.29 31.58 5.20
N ALA A 24 -53.73 30.94 6.23
CA ALA A 24 -53.38 31.58 7.49
C ALA A 24 -52.31 32.68 7.32
N GLU A 25 -51.33 32.46 6.43
CA GLU A 25 -50.29 33.42 6.09
C GLU A 25 -50.84 34.60 5.27
N GLN A 26 -51.66 34.32 4.25
CA GLN A 26 -52.25 35.34 3.39
C GLN A 26 -53.14 36.33 4.17
N LYS A 27 -53.88 35.84 5.18
CA LYS A 27 -54.76 36.69 5.98
C LYS A 27 -54.96 36.14 7.39
N ARG A 28 -54.16 36.63 8.35
CA ARG A 28 -54.25 36.23 9.77
C ARG A 28 -55.66 36.33 10.38
N GLY A 29 -56.49 37.25 9.90
CA GLY A 29 -57.89 37.38 10.35
C GLY A 29 -58.78 36.16 10.07
N LEU A 30 -58.33 35.20 9.24
CA LEU A 30 -59.02 33.93 9.05
C LEU A 30 -58.89 32.99 10.26
N LEU A 31 -57.84 33.13 11.06
CA LEU A 31 -57.64 32.32 12.27
C LEU A 31 -58.66 32.66 13.37
N SER A 32 -59.18 33.90 13.38
CA SER A 32 -60.19 34.38 14.33
C SER A 32 -61.64 34.12 13.89
N LEU A 33 -61.87 33.29 12.87
CA LEU A 33 -63.22 32.97 12.41
C LEU A 33 -63.99 32.12 13.43
N CYS A 34 -65.27 32.45 13.59
CA CYS A 34 -66.26 31.63 14.29
C CYS A 34 -67.40 31.30 13.33
N PHE A 35 -67.52 30.01 12.98
CA PHE A 35 -68.56 29.49 12.09
C PHE A 35 -69.84 29.29 12.88
N GLY A 36 -70.70 30.31 12.92
CA GLY A 36 -71.82 30.37 13.84
C GLY A 36 -71.38 30.24 15.29
N ARG A 37 -71.62 29.07 15.90
CA ARG A 37 -71.24 28.75 17.29
C ARG A 37 -69.84 28.14 17.44
N PHE A 38 -69.11 27.91 16.35
CA PHE A 38 -67.88 27.13 16.36
C PHE A 38 -66.66 28.00 16.04
N PRO A 39 -65.87 28.41 17.05
CA PRO A 39 -64.52 28.95 16.84
C PRO A 39 -63.70 27.97 16.01
N LEU A 40 -62.81 28.49 15.15
CA LEU A 40 -61.98 27.66 14.27
C LEU A 40 -61.27 26.52 15.02
N LEU A 41 -60.73 26.78 16.22
CA LEU A 41 -60.11 25.74 17.05
C LEU A 41 -61.09 24.64 17.49
N SER A 42 -62.33 25.00 17.84
CA SER A 42 -63.39 24.02 18.15
C SER A 42 -63.71 23.18 16.91
N VAL A 43 -63.67 23.75 15.70
CA VAL A 43 -63.83 23.00 14.46
C VAL A 43 -62.65 22.04 14.25
N CYS A 44 -61.40 22.50 14.45
CA CYS A 44 -60.21 21.64 14.37
C CYS A 44 -60.31 20.42 15.31
N TYR A 45 -60.80 20.63 16.55
CA TYR A 45 -61.07 19.53 17.47
C TYR A 45 -62.19 18.61 16.99
N LEU A 46 -63.31 19.15 16.55
CA LEU A 46 -64.45 18.36 16.09
C LEU A 46 -64.12 17.47 14.89
N TYR A 47 -63.24 17.96 13.99
CA TYR A 47 -62.78 17.20 12.82
C TYR A 47 -61.50 16.39 13.07
N ASN A 48 -60.87 16.53 14.23
CA ASN A 48 -59.61 15.86 14.58
C ASN A 48 -58.50 16.14 13.55
N ALA A 49 -58.34 17.42 13.19
CA ALA A 49 -57.34 17.90 12.24
C ALA A 49 -55.93 17.85 12.85
N ARG A 50 -55.28 16.68 12.84
CA ARG A 50 -54.05 16.41 13.60
C ARG A 50 -52.87 17.22 13.12
N LYS A 51 -52.69 17.35 11.80
CA LYS A 51 -51.57 18.11 11.22
C LYS A 51 -51.72 19.60 11.53
N ILE A 52 -52.93 20.14 11.34
CA ILE A 52 -53.25 21.54 11.65
C ILE A 52 -53.08 21.83 13.14
N LEU A 53 -53.57 20.94 14.00
CA LEU A 53 -53.43 21.11 15.44
C LEU A 53 -51.98 21.00 15.92
N ALA A 54 -51.13 20.19 15.29
CA ALA A 54 -49.72 20.08 15.66
C ALA A 54 -48.97 21.42 15.49
N GLU A 55 -49.38 22.22 14.50
CA GLU A 55 -48.69 23.47 14.15
C GLU A 55 -49.38 24.71 14.72
N TYR A 56 -50.71 24.80 14.62
CA TYR A 56 -51.46 26.02 14.92
C TYR A 56 -52.22 26.04 16.25
N GLU A 57 -52.28 24.93 17.01
CA GLU A 57 -53.08 24.86 18.24
C GLU A 57 -52.67 25.94 19.26
N ASN A 58 -51.37 26.13 19.46
CA ASN A 58 -50.86 27.15 20.39
C ASN A 58 -51.29 28.57 20.01
N MET A 59 -51.31 28.88 18.72
CA MET A 59 -51.73 30.19 18.21
C MET A 59 -53.24 30.38 18.36
N LEU A 60 -54.01 29.35 17.98
CA LEU A 60 -55.47 29.39 18.02
C LEU A 60 -56.03 29.46 19.45
N ILE A 61 -55.32 28.91 20.44
CA ILE A 61 -55.68 29.03 21.86
C ILE A 61 -55.72 30.50 22.33
N GLN A 62 -54.86 31.36 21.77
CA GLN A 62 -54.72 32.75 22.19
C GLN A 62 -55.83 33.66 21.65
N ILE A 63 -56.70 33.15 20.77
CA ILE A 63 -57.76 33.93 20.14
C ILE A 63 -58.93 34.09 21.10
N SER A 64 -59.20 35.33 21.50
CA SER A 64 -60.27 35.69 22.44
C SER A 64 -61.39 36.53 21.81
N SER A 65 -61.18 37.05 20.60
CA SER A 65 -62.17 37.79 19.81
C SER A 65 -62.43 37.10 18.47
N TYR A 66 -63.67 37.12 18.01
CA TYR A 66 -64.10 36.34 16.85
C TYR A 66 -64.78 37.20 15.78
N THR A 67 -64.48 36.87 14.52
CA THR A 67 -65.22 37.33 13.36
C THR A 67 -66.24 36.27 12.99
N PHE A 68 -67.53 36.60 13.08
CA PHE A 68 -68.61 35.64 12.84
C PHE A 68 -68.89 35.48 11.36
N VAL A 69 -69.03 34.24 10.94
CA VAL A 69 -69.56 33.83 9.64
C VAL A 69 -70.72 32.86 9.85
N ASP A 70 -71.50 32.61 8.79
CA ASP A 70 -72.69 31.77 8.88
C ASP A 70 -72.38 30.36 9.42
N GLU A 71 -73.32 29.82 10.19
CA GLU A 71 -73.20 28.48 10.77
C GLU A 71 -73.27 27.41 9.67
N GLU A 72 -72.22 26.61 9.54
CA GLU A 72 -72.18 25.55 8.54
C GLU A 72 -72.94 24.31 9.00
N PHE A 73 -73.89 23.86 8.18
CA PHE A 73 -74.88 22.85 8.54
C PHE A 73 -74.26 21.47 8.87
N LEU A 74 -73.23 21.01 8.14
CA LEU A 74 -72.59 19.71 8.39
C LEU A 74 -71.79 19.72 9.68
N THR A 75 -71.11 20.81 9.99
CA THR A 75 -70.37 21.03 11.24
C THR A 75 -71.33 21.01 12.43
N TYR A 76 -72.48 21.69 12.31
CA TYR A 76 -73.55 21.60 13.31
C TYR A 76 -74.06 20.17 13.48
N LYS A 77 -74.37 19.44 12.39
CA LYS A 77 -74.81 18.03 12.47
C LYS A 77 -73.77 17.13 13.11
N LYS A 78 -72.48 17.32 12.80
CA LYS A 78 -71.38 16.54 13.38
C LYS A 78 -71.26 16.80 14.88
N PHE A 79 -71.35 18.06 15.29
CA PHE A 79 -71.38 18.43 16.70
C PHE A 79 -72.59 17.85 17.43
N GLN A 80 -73.80 17.98 16.86
CA GLN A 80 -75.04 17.48 17.45
C GLN A 80 -74.95 15.98 17.81
N ARG A 81 -74.38 15.17 16.91
CA ARG A 81 -74.14 13.73 17.14
C ARG A 81 -73.23 13.46 18.35
N LYS A 82 -72.27 14.34 18.62
CA LYS A 82 -71.31 14.24 19.74
C LYS A 82 -71.91 14.79 21.03
N ALA A 83 -72.58 15.94 20.98
CA ALA A 83 -73.11 16.65 22.14
C ALA A 83 -74.35 15.98 22.75
N LYS A 84 -75.16 15.23 21.98
CA LYS A 84 -76.36 14.52 22.45
C LYS A 84 -77.22 15.38 23.40
N THR A 85 -77.49 14.91 24.63
CA THR A 85 -78.30 15.59 25.64
C THR A 85 -77.69 16.89 26.17
N CYS A 86 -76.39 17.12 25.97
CA CYS A 86 -75.73 18.38 26.29
C CYS A 86 -75.95 19.47 25.24
N LEU A 87 -76.61 19.18 24.11
CA LEU A 87 -76.95 20.19 23.11
C LEU A 87 -77.76 21.36 23.70
N ARG A 88 -78.59 21.09 24.73
CA ARG A 88 -79.38 22.09 25.46
C ARG A 88 -78.55 23.20 26.10
N LEU A 89 -77.26 22.99 26.35
CA LEU A 89 -76.37 24.02 26.91
C LEU A 89 -76.11 25.17 25.91
N TYR A 90 -76.34 24.92 24.63
CA TYR A 90 -76.02 25.83 23.53
C TYR A 90 -77.27 26.35 22.79
N SER A 91 -78.41 26.41 23.49
CA SER A 91 -79.61 27.09 23.02
C SER A 91 -79.38 28.60 22.91
N GLY A 92 -79.91 29.26 21.88
CA GLY A 92 -79.76 30.71 21.68
C GLY A 92 -78.44 31.14 21.04
N LYS A 93 -77.83 30.29 20.19
CA LYS A 93 -76.58 30.58 19.45
C LYS A 93 -75.35 30.91 20.32
N LYS A 94 -75.26 30.35 21.54
CA LYS A 94 -74.06 30.47 22.39
C LYS A 94 -72.84 29.77 21.76
N ILE A 95 -71.68 30.41 21.83
CA ILE A 95 -70.39 29.88 21.35
C ILE A 95 -70.03 28.61 22.12
N ILE A 96 -69.51 27.61 21.40
CA ILE A 96 -68.95 26.39 21.98
C ILE A 96 -67.44 26.58 22.07
N THR A 97 -66.97 26.89 23.27
CA THR A 97 -65.55 27.17 23.50
C THR A 97 -64.68 25.95 23.19
N PRO A 98 -63.42 26.12 22.79
CA PRO A 98 -62.51 25.00 22.54
C PRO A 98 -62.39 23.99 23.70
N PRO A 99 -62.31 24.39 24.99
CA PRO A 99 -62.30 23.41 26.09
C PRO A 99 -63.65 22.69 26.27
N GLU A 100 -64.78 23.34 26.00
CA GLU A 100 -66.09 22.66 25.98
C GLU A 100 -66.20 21.66 24.83
N MET A 101 -65.63 21.96 23.66
CA MET A 101 -65.56 21.03 22.54
C MET A 101 -64.74 19.78 22.91
N LEU A 102 -63.56 19.95 23.50
CA LEU A 102 -62.74 18.82 24.00
C LEU A 102 -63.49 18.01 25.06
N ALA A 103 -64.27 18.68 25.93
CA ALA A 103 -65.13 17.99 26.89
C ALA A 103 -66.22 17.16 26.21
N VAL A 104 -66.90 17.69 25.18
CA VAL A 104 -67.89 16.95 24.38
C VAL A 104 -67.26 15.74 23.70
N LEU A 105 -66.05 15.88 23.17
CA LEU A 105 -65.32 14.82 22.46
C LEU A 105 -64.69 13.77 23.38
N ASN A 106 -64.72 13.97 24.69
CA ASN A 106 -64.06 13.12 25.68
C ASN A 106 -62.52 13.10 25.59
N GLU A 107 -61.91 14.19 25.11
CA GLU A 107 -60.46 14.31 24.98
C GLU A 107 -59.83 14.71 26.33
N THR A 108 -59.97 13.83 27.33
CA THR A 108 -59.64 14.14 28.74
C THR A 108 -58.20 14.60 28.91
N PHE A 109 -57.22 13.92 28.31
CA PHE A 109 -55.81 14.29 28.45
C PHE A 109 -55.55 15.69 27.88
N ARG A 110 -55.94 15.91 26.62
CA ARG A 110 -55.74 17.17 25.91
C ARG A 110 -56.45 18.33 26.62
N LEU A 111 -57.70 18.10 27.08
CA LEU A 111 -58.45 19.07 27.88
C LEU A 111 -57.70 19.44 29.16
N THR A 112 -57.30 18.46 29.98
CA THR A 112 -56.64 18.76 31.26
C THR A 112 -55.29 19.48 31.09
N THR A 113 -54.56 19.18 30.01
CA THR A 113 -53.28 19.81 29.69
C THR A 113 -53.44 21.24 29.21
N LEU A 114 -54.44 21.51 28.36
CA LEU A 114 -54.63 22.83 27.74
C LEU A 114 -55.56 23.75 28.54
N TYR A 115 -56.35 23.21 29.48
CA TYR A 115 -57.32 23.98 30.28
C TYR A 115 -56.76 25.27 30.88
N PRO A 116 -55.55 25.30 31.48
CA PRO A 116 -55.00 26.53 32.06
C PRO A 116 -54.70 27.63 31.04
N ARG A 117 -54.61 27.29 29.74
CA ARG A 117 -54.18 28.19 28.67
C ARG A 117 -55.35 28.87 27.95
N PHE A 118 -56.58 28.38 28.11
CA PHE A 118 -57.75 28.97 27.47
C PHE A 118 -58.24 30.21 28.23
N ALA A 119 -58.70 31.21 27.48
CA ALA A 119 -59.52 32.28 28.04
C ALA A 119 -60.83 31.69 28.59
N LYS A 120 -61.16 31.97 29.85
CA LYS A 120 -62.34 31.43 30.53
C LYS A 120 -63.53 32.35 30.27
N GLY A 121 -64.58 31.83 29.64
CA GLY A 121 -65.87 32.51 29.57
C GLY A 121 -66.62 32.38 30.89
N GLU A 122 -67.63 33.24 31.09
CA GLU A 122 -68.42 33.40 32.33
C GLU A 122 -69.03 32.09 32.87
N ASN A 123 -69.17 31.04 32.03
CA ASN A 123 -69.77 29.74 32.40
C ASN A 123 -69.00 28.50 31.89
N THR A 124 -67.79 28.65 31.32
CA THR A 124 -67.08 27.56 30.64
C THR A 124 -66.78 26.35 31.56
N GLU A 125 -66.37 26.61 32.79
CA GLU A 125 -66.07 25.55 33.76
C GLU A 125 -67.32 24.75 34.16
N GLU A 126 -68.43 25.45 34.44
CA GLU A 126 -69.67 24.80 34.83
C GLU A 126 -70.23 23.94 33.68
N ASN A 127 -70.13 24.43 32.44
CA ASN A 127 -70.50 23.67 31.26
C ASN A 127 -69.67 22.39 31.12
N ILE A 128 -68.35 22.46 31.32
CA ILE A 128 -67.47 21.27 31.29
C ILE A 128 -67.88 20.26 32.37
N LYS A 129 -68.17 20.71 33.60
CA LYS A 129 -68.66 19.84 34.69
C LYS A 129 -69.98 19.17 34.30
N ARG A 130 -70.94 19.93 33.76
CA ARG A 130 -72.25 19.40 33.28
C ARG A 130 -72.06 18.41 32.13
N ILE A 131 -71.15 18.68 31.18
CA ILE A 131 -70.82 17.81 30.05
C ILE A 131 -70.28 16.46 30.53
N TYR A 132 -69.26 16.46 31.38
CA TYR A 132 -68.68 15.22 31.89
C TYR A 132 -69.66 14.42 32.76
N LYS A 133 -70.48 15.11 33.56
CA LYS A 133 -71.52 14.45 34.37
C LYS A 133 -72.57 13.78 33.49
N THR A 134 -73.04 14.48 32.45
CA THR A 134 -74.15 14.03 31.61
C THR A 134 -73.71 13.03 30.54
N LEU A 135 -72.64 13.30 29.79
CA LEU A 135 -72.20 12.47 28.67
C LEU A 135 -71.24 11.35 29.10
N HIS A 136 -70.34 11.64 30.04
CA HIS A 136 -69.21 10.77 30.35
C HIS A 136 -69.30 10.12 31.73
N ARG A 137 -70.38 10.38 32.47
CA ARG A 137 -70.65 9.88 33.83
C ARG A 137 -69.45 10.06 34.78
N ARG A 138 -68.79 11.20 34.68
CA ARG A 138 -67.61 11.57 35.50
C ARG A 138 -67.78 12.97 36.08
N GLU A 139 -67.19 13.21 37.22
CA GLU A 139 -67.24 14.51 37.90
C GLU A 139 -65.84 15.15 37.88
N PRO A 140 -65.62 16.15 37.01
CA PRO A 140 -64.38 16.92 37.00
C PRO A 140 -64.26 17.77 38.27
N LYS A 141 -63.05 17.87 38.82
CA LYS A 141 -62.72 18.86 39.86
C LYS A 141 -61.89 19.97 39.23
N ALA A 142 -62.16 21.22 39.60
CA ALA A 142 -61.37 22.36 39.18
C ALA A 142 -60.76 23.01 40.42
N GLU A 143 -59.43 23.08 40.47
CA GLU A 143 -58.67 23.60 41.61
C GLU A 143 -57.45 24.36 41.06
N ASN A 144 -57.16 25.55 41.60
CA ASN A 144 -56.01 26.38 41.23
C ASN A 144 -55.86 26.61 39.71
N GLY A 145 -56.97 26.83 39.01
CA GLY A 145 -56.98 27.06 37.56
C GLY A 145 -56.71 25.83 36.69
N LYS A 146 -56.57 24.62 37.28
CA LYS A 146 -56.40 23.34 36.59
C LYS A 146 -57.66 22.49 36.69
N LEU A 147 -57.85 21.60 35.71
CA LEU A 147 -58.95 20.63 35.68
C LEU A 147 -58.42 19.23 35.95
N TYR A 148 -59.04 18.52 36.88
CA TYR A 148 -58.70 17.15 37.26
C TYR A 148 -59.86 16.22 36.90
N ILE A 149 -59.58 15.22 36.06
CA ILE A 149 -60.55 14.23 35.61
C ILE A 149 -59.93 12.84 35.75
N LYS A 150 -60.59 11.95 36.50
CA LYS A 150 -60.11 10.57 36.73
C LYS A 150 -60.01 9.84 35.38
N ARG A 151 -58.82 9.31 35.06
CA ARG A 151 -58.56 8.51 33.84
C ARG A 151 -59.23 7.14 33.96
N ASN A 152 -59.68 6.58 32.82
CA ASN A 152 -60.08 5.17 32.76
C ASN A 152 -58.85 4.27 32.91
N LYS A 153 -58.97 3.14 33.63
CA LYS A 153 -57.93 2.10 33.64
C LYS A 153 -57.71 1.58 32.21
N LEU A 154 -56.44 1.47 31.78
CA LEU A 154 -56.08 0.82 30.51
C LEU A 154 -56.54 -0.63 30.52
N LYS A 155 -57.08 -1.12 29.39
CA LYS A 155 -57.51 -2.51 29.28
C LYS A 155 -56.26 -3.42 29.32
N PRO A 156 -56.30 -4.56 30.04
CA PRO A 156 -55.15 -5.48 30.19
C PRO A 156 -54.50 -5.89 28.87
N ALA A 157 -55.30 -6.05 27.81
CA ALA A 157 -54.82 -6.40 26.47
C ALA A 157 -53.87 -5.37 25.83
N ILE A 158 -54.07 -4.07 26.13
CA ILE A 158 -53.21 -3.01 25.60
C ILE A 158 -51.87 -2.96 26.36
N LEU A 159 -51.90 -3.27 27.66
CA LEU A 159 -50.69 -3.33 28.48
C LEU A 159 -49.79 -4.51 28.04
N ALA A 160 -50.39 -5.67 27.75
CA ALA A 160 -49.67 -6.83 27.24
C ALA A 160 -48.99 -6.56 25.88
N ALA A 161 -49.69 -5.88 24.96
CA ALA A 161 -49.14 -5.56 23.64
C ALA A 161 -47.93 -4.61 23.71
N VAL A 162 -47.94 -3.63 24.62
CA VAL A 162 -46.82 -2.70 24.82
C VAL A 162 -45.58 -3.41 25.38
N VAL A 163 -45.77 -4.33 26.33
CA VAL A 163 -44.65 -5.11 26.90
C VAL A 163 -44.03 -6.04 25.84
N ILE A 164 -44.86 -6.69 25.02
CA ILE A 164 -44.38 -7.57 23.93
C ILE A 164 -43.55 -6.76 22.91
N MET A 165 -43.99 -5.56 22.52
CA MET A 165 -43.22 -4.75 21.56
C MET A 165 -41.86 -4.30 22.08
N ILE A 166 -41.73 -4.01 23.38
CA ILE A 166 -40.45 -3.65 23.99
C ILE A 166 -39.51 -4.86 24.05
N ILE A 167 -40.04 -6.05 24.35
CA ILE A 167 -39.24 -7.29 24.36
C ILE A 167 -38.74 -7.61 22.95
N VAL A 168 -39.60 -7.48 21.94
CA VAL A 168 -39.23 -7.71 20.53
C VAL A 168 -38.17 -6.70 20.07
N SER A 169 -38.30 -5.41 20.38
CA SER A 169 -37.32 -4.39 19.96
C SER A 169 -35.95 -4.52 20.64
N VAL A 170 -35.93 -4.89 21.93
CA VAL A 170 -34.67 -5.17 22.66
C VAL A 170 -34.02 -6.46 22.15
N SER A 171 -34.81 -7.50 21.86
CA SER A 171 -34.27 -8.76 21.31
C SER A 171 -33.69 -8.60 19.91
N MET A 172 -34.29 -7.75 19.05
CA MET A 172 -33.78 -7.52 17.69
C MET A 172 -32.50 -6.67 17.62
N THR A 173 -32.17 -5.90 18.66
CA THR A 173 -30.95 -5.06 18.67
C THR A 173 -29.83 -5.63 19.53
N ALA A 174 -30.15 -6.25 20.68
CA ALA A 174 -29.14 -6.77 21.60
C ALA A 174 -28.53 -8.10 21.12
N LEU A 175 -29.33 -9.01 20.55
CA LEU A 175 -28.83 -10.33 20.14
C LEU A 175 -27.81 -10.25 18.98
N PRO A 176 -28.01 -9.46 17.92
CA PRO A 176 -27.00 -9.29 16.87
C PRO A 176 -25.74 -8.59 17.37
N ALA A 177 -25.86 -7.62 18.28
CA ALA A 177 -24.71 -6.93 18.86
C ALA A 177 -23.86 -7.86 19.74
N ILE A 178 -24.51 -8.72 20.54
CA ILE A 178 -23.84 -9.76 21.35
C ILE A 178 -23.23 -10.85 20.45
N ALA A 179 -23.93 -11.25 19.39
CA ALA A 179 -23.39 -12.20 18.42
C ALA A 179 -22.17 -11.64 17.67
N MET A 180 -22.21 -10.38 17.21
CA MET A 180 -21.07 -9.72 16.56
C MET A 180 -19.90 -9.51 17.51
N THR A 181 -20.13 -9.14 18.77
CA THR A 181 -19.04 -9.02 19.77
C THR A 181 -18.43 -10.37 20.14
N ASN A 182 -19.24 -11.43 20.25
CA ASN A 182 -18.72 -12.78 20.49
C ASN A 182 -17.98 -13.33 19.28
N MET A 183 -18.47 -13.07 18.05
CA MET A 183 -17.80 -13.48 16.83
C MET A 183 -16.49 -12.71 16.63
N ALA A 184 -16.47 -11.39 16.87
CA ALA A 184 -15.25 -10.57 16.85
C ALA A 184 -14.21 -10.99 17.90
N ARG A 185 -14.64 -11.52 19.06
CA ARG A 185 -13.71 -12.13 20.03
C ARG A 185 -13.11 -13.45 19.55
N LEU A 186 -13.84 -14.22 18.74
CA LEU A 186 -13.35 -15.49 18.19
C LEU A 186 -12.49 -15.29 16.94
N THR A 187 -12.93 -14.43 16.01
CA THR A 187 -12.33 -14.26 14.68
C THR A 187 -11.47 -13.01 14.55
N GLY A 188 -11.44 -12.11 15.53
CA GLY A 188 -10.83 -10.78 15.43
C GLY A 188 -11.83 -9.70 15.02
N ASP A 189 -11.50 -8.45 15.34
CA ASP A 189 -12.22 -7.25 14.85
C ASP A 189 -11.42 -6.45 13.81
N GLY A 190 -10.16 -6.83 13.57
CA GLY A 190 -9.29 -6.21 12.58
C GLY A 190 -8.48 -5.03 13.12
N SER A 191 -8.59 -4.74 14.41
CA SER A 191 -7.67 -3.84 15.11
C SER A 191 -6.28 -4.46 15.31
N PRO A 192 -5.24 -3.66 15.56
CA PRO A 192 -3.92 -4.15 15.93
C PRO A 192 -3.93 -5.11 17.14
N GLU A 193 -4.78 -4.85 18.14
CA GLU A 193 -4.86 -5.64 19.37
C GLU A 193 -5.65 -6.95 19.19
N ASN A 194 -6.55 -6.99 18.21
CA ASN A 194 -7.38 -8.16 17.92
C ASN A 194 -7.53 -8.40 16.39
N PRO A 195 -6.44 -8.83 15.71
CA PRO A 195 -6.43 -9.03 14.26
C PRO A 195 -7.44 -10.09 13.80
N LEU A 196 -7.97 -9.90 12.60
CA LEU A 196 -8.82 -10.90 11.93
C LEU A 196 -8.02 -12.16 11.60
N LYS A 197 -8.56 -13.32 11.98
CA LYS A 197 -7.89 -14.63 11.83
C LYS A 197 -8.27 -15.29 10.51
N ILE A 198 -7.26 -15.75 9.79
CA ILE A 198 -7.40 -16.42 8.50
C ILE A 198 -7.08 -17.91 8.68
N PHE A 199 -8.08 -18.74 8.37
CA PHE A 199 -8.03 -20.20 8.41
C PHE A 199 -8.21 -20.83 7.02
N GLY A 200 -8.26 -20.06 5.94
CA GLY A 200 -8.49 -20.62 4.60
C GLY A 200 -8.37 -19.59 3.48
N GLU A 201 -8.27 -20.09 2.25
CA GLU A 201 -8.10 -19.31 1.02
C GLU A 201 -9.17 -18.21 0.87
N ALA A 202 -10.46 -18.53 1.06
CA ALA A 202 -11.53 -17.55 0.93
C ALA A 202 -11.40 -16.36 1.90
N GLN A 203 -10.87 -16.61 3.11
CA GLN A 203 -10.62 -15.55 4.09
C GLN A 203 -9.39 -14.73 3.72
N LEU A 204 -8.35 -15.36 3.17
CA LEU A 204 -7.19 -14.67 2.62
C LEU A 204 -7.58 -13.75 1.45
N VAL A 205 -8.39 -14.26 0.52
CA VAL A 205 -8.93 -13.47 -0.60
C VAL A 205 -9.71 -12.25 -0.09
N SER A 206 -10.54 -12.45 0.95
CA SER A 206 -11.32 -11.37 1.57
C SER A 206 -10.43 -10.36 2.31
N ALA A 207 -9.32 -10.79 2.90
CA ALA A 207 -8.40 -9.93 3.62
C ALA A 207 -7.77 -8.89 2.69
N LEU A 208 -7.38 -9.32 1.49
CA LEU A 208 -6.81 -8.46 0.45
C LEU A 208 -7.84 -7.58 -0.28
N GLU A 209 -9.13 -7.76 -0.02
CA GLU A 209 -10.19 -6.86 -0.52
C GLU A 209 -10.56 -5.76 0.48
N LYS A 210 -10.28 -5.99 1.77
CA LYS A 210 -10.80 -5.19 2.88
C LYS A 210 -9.70 -4.36 3.53
N GLY A 211 -9.30 -3.30 2.82
CA GLY A 211 -8.65 -2.08 3.33
C GLY A 211 -7.60 -2.23 4.45
N ASP A 212 -7.60 -1.25 5.36
CA ASP A 212 -6.53 -1.00 6.36
C ASP A 212 -6.65 -1.86 7.64
N LEU A 213 -7.20 -3.07 7.55
CA LEU A 213 -7.39 -3.95 8.71
C LEU A 213 -6.17 -4.83 8.99
N HIS A 214 -6.08 -5.35 10.22
CA HIS A 214 -5.04 -6.26 10.65
C HIS A 214 -5.51 -7.71 10.57
N TYR A 215 -4.66 -8.57 10.02
CA TYR A 215 -4.92 -9.97 9.78
C TYR A 215 -3.77 -10.85 10.29
N THR A 216 -4.11 -12.06 10.73
CA THR A 216 -3.14 -13.10 11.12
C THR A 216 -3.50 -14.43 10.46
N LEU A 217 -2.50 -15.14 9.94
CA LEU A 217 -2.69 -16.55 9.57
C LEU A 217 -2.67 -17.41 10.83
N GLU A 218 -3.58 -18.39 10.91
CA GLU A 218 -3.61 -19.38 11.99
C GLU A 218 -3.30 -20.81 11.51
N LYS A 219 -3.04 -20.96 10.21
CA LYS A 219 -2.60 -22.19 9.55
C LYS A 219 -2.02 -21.87 8.19
N ASP A 220 -1.31 -22.83 7.65
CA ASP A 220 -0.90 -22.81 6.26
C ASP A 220 -2.11 -22.79 5.32
N ILE A 221 -1.96 -22.11 4.19
CA ILE A 221 -3.00 -21.89 3.19
C ILE A 221 -2.51 -22.42 1.85
N THR A 222 -3.33 -23.20 1.17
CA THR A 222 -3.05 -23.65 -0.20
C THR A 222 -4.03 -22.97 -1.14
N LEU A 223 -3.52 -22.30 -2.16
CA LEU A 223 -4.36 -21.75 -3.23
C LEU A 223 -4.85 -22.89 -4.11
N THR A 224 -6.14 -22.85 -4.47
CA THR A 224 -6.79 -23.90 -5.27
C THR A 224 -7.28 -23.42 -6.63
N SER A 225 -7.15 -22.11 -6.88
CA SER A 225 -7.61 -21.46 -8.10
C SER A 225 -6.71 -20.30 -8.48
N GLY A 226 -6.83 -19.84 -9.74
CA GLY A 226 -6.02 -18.74 -10.26
C GLY A 226 -6.11 -17.49 -9.38
N TRP A 227 -4.95 -16.91 -9.08
CA TRP A 227 -4.82 -15.80 -8.15
C TRP A 227 -4.63 -14.49 -8.91
N ALA A 228 -5.49 -13.51 -8.62
CA ALA A 228 -5.35 -12.16 -9.10
C ALA A 228 -4.73 -11.29 -7.98
N PRO A 229 -3.55 -10.67 -8.20
CA PRO A 229 -2.95 -9.80 -7.21
C PRO A 229 -3.88 -8.64 -6.82
N LYS A 230 -3.88 -8.29 -5.53
CA LYS A 230 -4.71 -7.23 -4.95
C LYS A 230 -3.86 -6.31 -4.07
N ASN A 231 -4.43 -5.18 -3.67
CA ASN A 231 -3.75 -4.23 -2.80
C ASN A 231 -3.83 -4.66 -1.34
N LEU A 232 -2.74 -4.51 -0.60
CA LEU A 232 -2.69 -4.67 0.85
C LEU A 232 -2.30 -3.33 1.49
N SER A 233 -3.27 -2.67 2.11
CA SER A 233 -3.05 -1.41 2.82
C SER A 233 -3.05 -1.55 4.35
N GLY A 234 -3.63 -2.63 4.88
CA GLY A 234 -3.54 -3.04 6.28
C GLY A 234 -2.32 -3.92 6.59
N ARG A 235 -2.43 -4.75 7.64
CA ARG A 235 -1.35 -5.67 8.05
C ARG A 235 -1.77 -7.12 7.83
N LEU A 236 -0.91 -7.92 7.19
CA LEU A 236 -1.02 -9.37 7.14
C LEU A 236 0.20 -9.99 7.80
N ASP A 237 0.00 -10.59 8.98
CA ASP A 237 1.01 -11.34 9.72
C ASP A 237 0.85 -12.84 9.48
N GLY A 238 1.84 -13.45 8.84
CA GLY A 238 1.88 -14.88 8.57
C GLY A 238 2.11 -15.73 9.82
N LYS A 239 2.62 -15.17 10.92
CA LYS A 239 3.03 -15.91 12.13
C LYS A 239 3.91 -17.13 11.83
N GLY A 240 4.69 -17.08 10.76
CA GLY A 240 5.55 -18.15 10.27
C GLY A 240 4.84 -19.23 9.44
N HIS A 241 3.55 -19.09 9.15
CA HIS A 241 2.80 -19.98 8.27
C HIS A 241 3.17 -19.81 6.81
N THR A 242 2.82 -20.81 6.02
CA THR A 242 3.11 -20.86 4.58
C THR A 242 1.85 -20.69 3.74
N ILE A 243 1.94 -19.86 2.71
CA ILE A 243 0.98 -19.83 1.59
C ILE A 243 1.60 -20.58 0.42
N TYR A 244 1.01 -21.72 0.08
CA TYR A 244 1.36 -22.52 -1.10
C TYR A 244 0.54 -22.05 -2.29
N ALA A 245 1.15 -21.28 -3.19
CA ALA A 245 0.49 -20.76 -4.38
C ALA A 245 0.38 -21.81 -5.51
N ASN A 246 1.25 -22.83 -5.55
CA ASN A 246 1.23 -23.90 -6.55
C ASN A 246 1.10 -23.36 -8.01
N GLY A 247 1.82 -22.30 -8.33
CA GLY A 247 1.77 -21.64 -9.64
C GLY A 247 0.52 -20.77 -9.89
N HIS A 248 -0.48 -20.77 -9.01
CA HIS A 248 -1.69 -19.97 -9.19
C HIS A 248 -1.44 -18.46 -9.12
N ALA A 249 -0.35 -18.01 -8.49
CA ALA A 249 0.05 -16.60 -8.36
C ALA A 249 1.07 -16.14 -9.42
N ALA A 250 1.08 -16.74 -10.62
CA ALA A 250 2.00 -16.39 -11.69
C ALA A 250 1.92 -14.91 -12.18
N ALA A 251 0.85 -14.19 -11.86
CA ALA A 251 0.69 -12.76 -12.14
C ALA A 251 1.28 -11.84 -11.06
N GLY A 252 1.74 -12.40 -9.94
CA GLY A 252 2.11 -11.68 -8.72
C GLY A 252 1.15 -12.00 -7.57
N PHE A 253 1.64 -11.91 -6.32
CA PHE A 253 0.85 -12.17 -5.13
C PHE A 253 0.08 -10.93 -4.64
N ILE A 254 0.76 -9.78 -4.54
CA ILE A 254 0.20 -8.47 -4.17
C ILE A 254 0.43 -7.51 -5.33
N ASP A 255 -0.57 -6.67 -5.62
CA ASP A 255 -0.40 -5.60 -6.59
C ASP A 255 0.33 -4.42 -5.92
N THR A 256 -0.31 -3.74 -4.97
CA THR A 256 0.31 -2.66 -4.18
C THR A 256 0.32 -3.00 -2.69
N LEU A 257 1.50 -3.06 -2.09
CA LEU A 257 1.72 -3.17 -0.65
C LEU A 257 1.97 -1.77 -0.07
N SER A 258 0.97 -1.15 0.55
CA SER A 258 1.13 0.14 1.26
C SER A 258 1.06 -0.01 2.79
N GLY A 259 0.61 -1.17 3.27
CA GLY A 259 0.58 -1.53 4.67
C GLY A 259 1.77 -2.40 5.07
N ALA A 260 1.53 -3.51 5.75
CA ALA A 260 2.58 -4.41 6.23
C ALA A 260 2.31 -5.88 5.88
N LEU A 261 3.28 -6.54 5.26
CA LEU A 261 3.33 -7.98 5.06
C LEU A 261 4.48 -8.53 5.90
N VAL A 262 4.21 -9.43 6.85
CA VAL A 262 5.21 -9.81 7.86
C VAL A 262 5.18 -11.28 8.23
N ASN A 263 6.34 -11.85 8.56
CA ASN A 263 6.52 -13.20 9.11
C ASN A 263 5.78 -14.29 8.31
N LEU A 264 5.96 -14.32 7.00
CA LEU A 264 5.17 -15.15 6.10
C LEU A 264 6.08 -15.93 5.15
N ASN A 265 5.82 -17.21 4.97
CA ASN A 265 6.42 -17.98 3.89
C ASN A 265 5.47 -17.98 2.68
N ILE A 266 5.99 -17.73 1.49
CA ILE A 266 5.26 -17.78 0.22
C ILE A 266 5.96 -18.77 -0.68
N ASP A 267 5.34 -19.93 -0.88
CA ASP A 267 5.81 -20.91 -1.85
C ASP A 267 5.08 -20.69 -3.18
N LEU A 268 5.76 -20.08 -4.14
CA LEU A 268 5.19 -19.82 -5.47
C LEU A 268 5.10 -21.09 -6.31
N GLY A 269 5.85 -22.14 -5.98
CA GLY A 269 5.93 -23.38 -6.73
C GLY A 269 6.66 -23.22 -8.06
N GLU A 270 6.25 -24.03 -9.06
CA GLU A 270 6.78 -23.99 -10.41
C GLU A 270 6.05 -22.97 -11.29
N LEU A 271 6.79 -22.07 -11.93
CA LEU A 271 6.26 -21.04 -12.83
C LEU A 271 6.87 -21.19 -14.23
N ASN A 272 6.04 -21.53 -15.21
CA ASN A 272 6.43 -21.60 -16.62
C ASN A 272 5.53 -20.66 -17.43
N LYS A 273 6.03 -19.49 -17.82
CA LYS A 273 5.17 -18.44 -18.41
C LYS A 273 5.92 -17.44 -19.28
N ASP A 274 5.25 -16.98 -20.32
CA ASP A 274 5.72 -15.85 -21.11
C ASP A 274 5.52 -14.53 -20.37
N ILE A 275 6.54 -13.68 -20.38
CA ILE A 275 6.56 -12.36 -19.75
C ILE A 275 6.46 -11.30 -20.83
N SER A 276 5.29 -10.66 -20.92
CA SER A 276 5.00 -9.54 -21.82
C SER A 276 4.97 -8.19 -21.12
N ASP A 277 5.09 -8.17 -19.78
CA ASP A 277 4.89 -6.98 -18.95
C ASP A 277 5.75 -7.04 -17.69
N ASN A 278 6.12 -5.87 -17.18
CA ASN A 278 6.88 -5.72 -15.93
C ASN A 278 6.16 -6.36 -14.74
N ARG A 279 6.89 -7.10 -13.90
CA ARG A 279 6.28 -7.87 -12.81
C ARG A 279 7.19 -8.00 -11.59
N GLY A 280 6.57 -7.97 -10.42
CA GLY A 280 7.14 -8.48 -9.18
C GLY A 280 6.30 -9.64 -8.68
N LEU A 281 6.92 -10.75 -8.31
CA LEU A 281 6.18 -11.98 -7.99
C LEU A 281 5.53 -11.92 -6.59
N VAL A 282 6.11 -11.21 -5.64
CA VAL A 282 5.48 -10.96 -4.32
C VAL A 282 4.66 -9.68 -4.35
N ALA A 283 5.22 -8.58 -4.83
CA ALA A 283 4.54 -7.29 -4.92
C ALA A 283 4.88 -6.60 -6.24
N ARG A 284 3.91 -5.99 -6.94
CA ARG A 284 4.26 -5.07 -8.04
C ARG A 284 4.83 -3.77 -7.48
N VAL A 285 4.20 -3.18 -6.47
CA VAL A 285 4.69 -1.97 -5.80
C VAL A 285 4.72 -2.18 -4.30
N ASN A 286 5.87 -1.95 -3.66
CA ASN A 286 5.98 -1.85 -2.21
C ASN A 286 6.20 -0.40 -1.80
N SER A 287 5.21 0.21 -1.15
CA SER A 287 5.32 1.52 -0.47
C SER A 287 5.16 1.41 1.05
N GLY A 288 5.05 0.19 1.58
CA GLY A 288 4.89 -0.12 2.99
C GLY A 288 6.07 -0.92 3.56
N GLU A 289 5.75 -1.96 4.33
CA GLU A 289 6.71 -2.83 5.00
C GLU A 289 6.53 -4.28 4.54
N ALA A 290 7.60 -4.90 4.02
CA ALA A 290 7.71 -6.34 3.85
C ALA A 290 8.82 -6.84 4.77
N SER A 291 8.51 -7.61 5.81
CA SER A 291 9.52 -8.03 6.79
C SER A 291 9.43 -9.50 7.18
N GLY A 292 10.57 -10.20 7.22
CA GLY A 292 10.60 -11.62 7.60
C GLY A 292 9.82 -12.50 6.63
N ILE A 293 9.89 -12.18 5.33
CA ILE A 293 9.20 -12.94 4.27
C ILE A 293 10.16 -13.93 3.64
N ASN A 294 9.79 -15.21 3.63
CA ASN A 294 10.56 -16.25 2.94
C ASN A 294 9.84 -16.66 1.66
N VAL A 295 10.49 -16.55 0.52
CA VAL A 295 9.90 -16.84 -0.79
C VAL A 295 10.64 -18.01 -1.43
N SER A 296 9.91 -19.03 -1.89
CA SER A 296 10.48 -20.14 -2.67
C SER A 296 9.86 -20.22 -4.06
N LEU A 297 10.68 -20.41 -5.09
CA LEU A 297 10.21 -20.67 -6.45
C LEU A 297 11.21 -21.44 -7.31
N THR A 298 10.67 -22.17 -8.29
CA THR A 298 11.38 -22.61 -9.48
C THR A 298 10.67 -22.05 -10.70
N ALA A 299 11.38 -21.44 -11.64
CA ALA A 299 10.73 -20.81 -12.78
C ALA A 299 11.54 -20.91 -14.08
N ALA A 300 10.82 -21.08 -15.19
CA ALA A 300 11.33 -20.90 -16.53
C ALA A 300 10.47 -19.87 -17.28
N PHE A 301 11.04 -18.70 -17.51
CA PHE A 301 10.39 -17.60 -18.19
C PHE A 301 10.95 -17.42 -19.61
N SER A 302 10.09 -16.92 -20.49
CA SER A 302 10.47 -16.46 -21.83
C SER A 302 9.84 -15.11 -22.08
N GLU A 303 10.58 -14.18 -22.64
CA GLU A 303 10.11 -12.83 -22.89
C GLU A 303 9.35 -12.79 -24.23
N SER A 304 8.25 -12.03 -24.28
CA SER A 304 7.34 -12.00 -25.44
C SER A 304 6.90 -10.62 -25.88
N ALA A 305 7.40 -9.56 -25.24
CA ALA A 305 7.21 -8.19 -25.73
C ALA A 305 8.22 -7.91 -26.86
N SER A 306 7.97 -6.92 -27.71
CA SER A 306 8.94 -6.57 -28.77
C SER A 306 9.15 -5.07 -28.93
N ASP A 307 8.46 -4.29 -28.10
CA ASP A 307 8.31 -2.85 -28.26
C ASP A 307 8.67 -2.06 -27.00
N LYS A 308 9.00 -2.73 -25.89
CA LYS A 308 9.35 -2.12 -24.60
C LYS A 308 10.34 -2.96 -23.80
N ASP A 309 11.01 -2.30 -22.87
CA ASP A 309 11.86 -2.95 -21.89
C ASP A 309 11.02 -3.74 -20.88
N ILE A 310 11.57 -4.85 -20.39
CA ILE A 310 10.90 -5.75 -19.45
C ILE A 310 11.70 -5.88 -18.15
N TYR A 311 11.02 -5.64 -17.03
CA TYR A 311 11.59 -5.75 -15.70
C TYR A 311 10.87 -6.82 -14.90
N LEU A 312 11.59 -7.86 -14.49
CA LEU A 312 11.11 -8.94 -13.64
C LEU A 312 11.87 -8.95 -12.31
N SER A 313 11.14 -9.12 -11.22
CA SER A 313 11.74 -9.36 -9.90
C SER A 313 11.05 -10.50 -9.18
N CYS A 314 11.81 -11.32 -8.46
CA CYS A 314 11.25 -12.43 -7.70
C CYS A 314 10.50 -11.96 -6.44
N PHE A 315 10.70 -10.70 -6.03
CA PHE A 315 10.01 -10.11 -4.88
C PHE A 315 9.18 -8.88 -5.28
N ALA A 316 9.76 -7.68 -5.35
CA ALA A 316 9.04 -6.42 -5.60
C ALA A 316 9.47 -5.73 -6.89
N LEU A 317 8.57 -5.40 -7.83
CA LEU A 317 9.00 -4.66 -9.03
C LEU A 317 9.54 -3.27 -8.66
N GLU A 318 8.76 -2.48 -7.93
CA GLU A 318 9.18 -1.18 -7.41
C GLU A 318 9.14 -1.16 -5.89
N ASN A 319 10.25 -0.77 -5.24
CA ASN A 319 10.34 -0.58 -3.80
C ASN A 319 10.52 0.90 -3.44
N TYR A 320 9.48 1.50 -2.86
CA TYR A 320 9.47 2.81 -2.21
C TYR A 320 9.47 2.69 -0.68
N GLY A 321 9.11 1.52 -0.15
CA GLY A 321 9.01 1.22 1.26
C GLY A 321 10.26 0.53 1.82
N THR A 322 10.04 -0.41 2.74
CA THR A 322 11.08 -1.23 3.35
C THR A 322 10.87 -2.70 3.04
N ILE A 323 11.95 -3.38 2.63
CA ILE A 323 12.07 -4.85 2.59
C ILE A 323 13.16 -5.22 3.60
N ASP A 324 12.82 -5.95 4.66
CA ASP A 324 13.74 -6.18 5.80
C ASP A 324 13.72 -7.64 6.29
N GLY A 325 14.89 -8.29 6.31
CA GLY A 325 15.02 -9.63 6.87
C GLY A 325 14.32 -10.69 6.04
N CYS A 326 14.20 -10.49 4.73
CA CYS A 326 13.52 -11.42 3.82
C CYS A 326 14.52 -12.38 3.17
N THR A 327 14.07 -13.62 2.92
CA THR A 327 14.88 -14.66 2.26
C THR A 327 14.23 -15.09 0.97
N LEU A 328 15.03 -15.29 -0.08
CA LEU A 328 14.58 -15.78 -1.38
C LEU A 328 15.35 -17.05 -1.74
N SER A 329 14.65 -18.17 -1.88
CA SER A 329 15.18 -19.44 -2.41
C SER A 329 14.66 -19.62 -3.85
N ALA A 330 15.45 -19.23 -4.85
CA ALA A 330 14.99 -19.05 -6.22
C ALA A 330 15.86 -19.78 -7.24
N ASN A 331 15.25 -20.64 -8.04
CA ASN A 331 15.88 -21.26 -9.21
C ASN A 331 15.16 -20.78 -10.47
N VAL A 332 15.71 -19.77 -11.15
CA VAL A 332 15.05 -19.06 -12.25
C VAL A 332 15.91 -19.13 -13.50
N SER A 333 15.31 -19.61 -14.61
CA SER A 333 15.84 -19.40 -15.95
C SER A 333 14.99 -18.37 -16.71
N PHE A 334 15.61 -17.38 -17.36
CA PHE A 334 14.87 -16.38 -18.15
C PHE A 334 15.54 -16.13 -19.51
N ALA A 335 14.84 -16.49 -20.59
CA ALA A 335 15.25 -16.21 -21.96
C ALA A 335 14.59 -14.92 -22.49
N GLY A 336 15.41 -13.97 -22.94
CA GLY A 336 14.95 -12.79 -23.67
C GLY A 336 14.79 -13.09 -25.17
N ASN A 337 14.12 -12.21 -25.93
CA ASN A 337 14.10 -12.31 -27.40
C ASN A 337 15.20 -11.48 -28.10
N GLY A 338 15.91 -10.61 -27.37
CA GLY A 338 17.01 -9.79 -27.88
C GLY A 338 16.60 -8.48 -28.58
N GLU A 339 15.31 -8.12 -28.61
CA GLU A 339 14.80 -6.91 -29.28
C GLU A 339 14.83 -5.65 -28.38
N LYS A 340 14.73 -5.84 -27.07
CA LYS A 340 14.66 -4.78 -26.04
C LYS A 340 15.42 -5.16 -24.77
N ASP A 341 15.65 -4.18 -23.90
CA ASP A 341 16.35 -4.41 -22.65
C ASP A 341 15.45 -5.22 -21.69
N VAL A 342 15.98 -6.30 -21.12
CA VAL A 342 15.25 -7.18 -20.21
C VAL A 342 16.08 -7.38 -18.96
N PHE A 343 15.43 -7.32 -17.80
CA PHE A 343 16.09 -7.35 -16.50
C PHE A 343 15.45 -8.37 -15.56
N LEU A 344 16.30 -9.06 -14.79
CA LEU A 344 15.92 -9.94 -13.69
C LEU A 344 16.62 -9.51 -12.40
N ALA A 345 15.84 -9.37 -11.33
CA ALA A 345 16.35 -9.18 -9.98
C ALA A 345 15.78 -10.20 -8.98
N GLY A 346 16.54 -10.49 -7.93
CA GLY A 346 16.01 -11.24 -6.78
C GLY A 346 14.95 -10.43 -6.03
N PHE A 347 15.33 -9.29 -5.45
CA PHE A 347 14.46 -8.52 -4.55
C PHE A 347 13.73 -7.36 -5.21
N ALA A 348 14.41 -6.52 -6.01
CA ALA A 348 13.70 -5.44 -6.70
C ALA A 348 14.23 -5.08 -8.08
N ALA A 349 13.35 -4.72 -9.00
CA ALA A 349 13.84 -4.10 -10.23
C ALA A 349 14.28 -2.66 -9.96
N PHE A 350 13.46 -1.89 -9.25
CA PHE A 350 13.76 -0.50 -8.89
C PHE A 350 13.66 -0.29 -7.38
N ASN A 351 14.76 0.14 -6.76
CA ASN A 351 14.78 0.51 -5.34
C ASN A 351 14.92 2.03 -5.16
N LYS A 352 13.89 2.64 -4.59
CA LYS A 352 13.88 4.04 -4.13
C LYS A 352 13.70 4.14 -2.61
N GLY A 353 13.41 3.03 -1.95
CA GLY A 353 13.28 2.87 -0.50
C GLY A 353 14.49 2.15 0.10
N THR A 354 14.22 1.21 1.01
CA THR A 354 15.25 0.41 1.70
C THR A 354 15.05 -1.07 1.47
N ILE A 355 16.13 -1.77 1.11
CA ILE A 355 16.25 -3.22 1.14
C ILE A 355 17.37 -3.54 2.11
N LYS A 356 17.09 -4.26 3.20
CA LYS A 356 18.11 -4.55 4.20
C LYS A 356 17.99 -5.92 4.82
N ASN A 357 19.11 -6.47 5.28
CA ASN A 357 19.19 -7.80 5.91
C ASN A 357 18.55 -8.92 5.05
N CYS A 358 18.52 -8.75 3.73
CA CYS A 358 17.86 -9.68 2.83
C CYS A 358 18.87 -10.68 2.25
N THR A 359 18.43 -11.93 2.08
CA THR A 359 19.29 -13.02 1.61
C THR A 359 18.72 -13.68 0.37
N LEU A 360 19.51 -13.74 -0.71
CA LEU A 360 19.28 -14.68 -1.80
C LEU A 360 20.05 -15.97 -1.46
N ASP A 361 19.30 -17.02 -1.17
CA ASP A 361 19.70 -18.16 -0.34
C ASP A 361 20.66 -19.15 -1.03
N GLU A 362 21.36 -19.94 -0.23
CA GLU A 362 22.22 -21.03 -0.71
C GLU A 362 21.41 -22.02 -1.57
N GLY A 363 22.01 -22.49 -2.67
CA GLY A 363 21.34 -23.38 -3.62
C GLY A 363 20.38 -22.70 -4.59
N SER A 364 20.21 -21.37 -4.51
CA SER A 364 19.53 -20.57 -5.53
C SER A 364 20.41 -20.38 -6.77
N ALA A 365 19.77 -20.18 -7.92
CA ALA A 365 20.45 -19.89 -9.18
C ALA A 365 19.58 -19.01 -10.08
N LEU A 366 20.18 -17.96 -10.66
CA LEU A 366 19.56 -17.12 -11.69
C LEU A 366 20.36 -17.30 -12.99
N SER A 367 19.72 -17.86 -14.02
CA SER A 367 20.35 -18.19 -15.30
C SER A 367 19.63 -17.51 -16.46
N THR A 368 20.34 -16.74 -17.26
CA THR A 368 19.74 -15.92 -18.31
C THR A 368 20.50 -15.99 -19.64
N ASP A 369 19.82 -15.57 -20.72
CA ASP A 369 20.42 -15.34 -22.04
C ASP A 369 20.50 -13.84 -22.33
N THR A 370 19.64 -13.28 -23.18
CA THR A 370 19.57 -11.83 -23.44
C THR A 370 18.74 -11.11 -22.37
N VAL A 371 19.06 -11.35 -21.10
CA VAL A 371 18.43 -10.72 -19.93
C VAL A 371 19.50 -10.40 -18.89
N ASP A 372 19.66 -9.11 -18.57
CA ASP A 372 20.60 -8.65 -17.55
C ASP A 372 20.10 -9.05 -16.17
N VAL A 373 21.01 -9.46 -15.30
CA VAL A 373 20.62 -10.16 -14.06
C VAL A 373 21.39 -9.68 -12.84
N SER A 374 20.66 -9.51 -11.74
CA SER A 374 21.22 -9.06 -10.47
C SER A 374 20.65 -9.84 -9.29
N GLY A 375 21.47 -10.07 -8.26
CA GLY A 375 21.05 -10.86 -7.10
C GLY A 375 20.02 -10.16 -6.22
N ILE A 376 20.18 -8.86 -5.97
CA ILE A 376 19.30 -8.10 -5.07
C ILE A 376 18.46 -7.09 -5.85
N VAL A 377 19.08 -6.15 -6.57
CA VAL A 377 18.37 -5.06 -7.24
C VAL A 377 18.90 -4.74 -8.63
N THR A 378 18.04 -4.55 -9.63
CA THR A 378 18.53 -4.07 -10.94
C THR A 378 19.06 -2.63 -10.79
N GLU A 379 18.20 -1.69 -10.42
CA GLU A 379 18.57 -0.29 -10.26
C GLU A 379 18.30 0.21 -8.83
N ASN A 380 19.37 0.58 -8.13
CA ASN A 380 19.27 1.29 -6.86
C ASN A 380 19.33 2.80 -7.11
N ALA A 381 18.18 3.49 -7.02
CA ALA A 381 18.06 4.92 -7.30
C ALA A 381 18.84 5.78 -6.29
N ASP A 382 18.98 7.09 -6.56
CA ASP A 382 19.69 8.04 -5.68
C ASP A 382 19.23 8.00 -4.21
N SER A 383 17.93 7.81 -3.98
CA SER A 383 17.34 7.69 -2.64
C SER A 383 17.39 6.26 -2.07
N GLY A 384 17.75 5.29 -2.90
CA GLY A 384 17.72 3.87 -2.60
C GLY A 384 18.87 3.45 -1.68
N ILE A 385 18.52 2.61 -0.71
CA ILE A 385 19.46 1.99 0.24
C ILE A 385 19.36 0.48 0.09
N VAL A 386 20.51 -0.16 -0.14
CA VAL A 386 20.70 -1.61 -0.02
C VAL A 386 21.73 -1.86 1.07
N ASP A 387 21.31 -2.43 2.20
CA ASP A 387 22.21 -2.60 3.35
C ASP A 387 22.23 -4.03 3.88
N SER A 388 23.40 -4.53 4.22
CA SER A 388 23.54 -5.82 4.92
C SER A 388 22.86 -6.99 4.20
N CYS A 389 22.78 -6.92 2.86
CA CYS A 389 22.19 -7.97 2.03
C CYS A 389 23.24 -8.98 1.59
N VAL A 390 22.82 -10.23 1.40
CA VAL A 390 23.72 -11.33 1.07
C VAL A 390 23.22 -12.08 -0.16
N ASN A 391 24.09 -12.29 -1.14
CA ASN A 391 23.84 -13.17 -2.26
C ASN A 391 24.68 -14.45 -2.15
N TYR A 392 24.03 -15.60 -2.00
CA TYR A 392 24.64 -16.92 -2.15
C TYR A 392 24.35 -17.57 -3.51
N ALA A 393 23.43 -17.03 -4.31
CA ALA A 393 23.05 -17.64 -5.58
C ALA A 393 24.15 -17.54 -6.64
N ALA A 394 24.28 -18.60 -7.43
CA ALA A 394 24.98 -18.51 -8.69
C ALA A 394 24.17 -17.64 -9.67
N ILE A 395 24.82 -16.65 -10.27
CA ILE A 395 24.22 -15.78 -11.28
C ILE A 395 25.01 -15.97 -12.57
N SER A 396 24.31 -16.33 -13.63
CA SER A 396 24.93 -16.62 -14.92
C SER A 396 24.10 -16.05 -16.06
N GLN A 397 24.77 -15.33 -16.95
CA GLN A 397 24.21 -14.92 -18.22
C GLN A 397 25.11 -15.41 -19.35
N ALA A 398 24.53 -16.13 -20.30
CA ALA A 398 25.26 -16.67 -21.44
C ALA A 398 24.44 -16.50 -22.72
N THR A 399 25.00 -15.76 -23.68
CA THR A 399 24.33 -15.48 -24.96
C THR A 399 25.16 -15.87 -26.18
N ALA A 400 24.47 -16.31 -27.22
CA ALA A 400 25.01 -16.46 -28.56
C ALA A 400 24.61 -15.29 -29.48
N SER A 401 23.78 -14.35 -28.99
CA SER A 401 23.40 -13.17 -29.76
C SER A 401 24.60 -12.23 -29.92
N ALA A 402 24.94 -11.91 -31.17
CA ALA A 402 25.99 -10.95 -31.48
C ALA A 402 25.60 -9.49 -31.16
N GLN A 403 24.31 -9.24 -30.91
CA GLN A 403 23.76 -7.92 -30.63
C GLN A 403 23.53 -7.67 -29.13
N TRP A 404 23.79 -8.67 -28.29
CA TRP A 404 23.60 -8.57 -26.84
C TRP A 404 24.92 -8.63 -26.10
N ASN A 405 25.06 -7.80 -25.05
CA ASN A 405 26.18 -7.89 -24.12
C ASN A 405 25.69 -8.30 -22.74
N PRO A 406 26.16 -9.45 -22.22
CA PRO A 406 25.77 -9.90 -20.89
C PRO A 406 26.25 -8.99 -19.76
N ILE A 407 25.38 -8.73 -18.81
CA ILE A 407 25.61 -7.98 -17.58
C ILE A 407 25.05 -8.77 -16.38
N SER A 408 25.94 -9.21 -15.49
CA SER A 408 25.59 -9.99 -14.29
C SER A 408 26.21 -9.41 -13.03
N GLY A 409 25.37 -9.14 -12.02
CA GLY A 409 25.77 -8.52 -10.75
C GLY A 409 25.36 -9.31 -9.52
N GLY A 410 26.27 -9.51 -8.58
CA GLY A 410 25.95 -10.23 -7.35
C GLY A 410 24.95 -9.50 -6.45
N ILE A 411 24.99 -8.16 -6.40
CA ILE A 411 24.03 -7.36 -5.63
C ILE A 411 23.17 -6.50 -6.56
N ALA A 412 23.79 -5.71 -7.42
CA ALA A 412 23.09 -4.81 -8.31
C ALA A 412 23.63 -4.78 -9.74
N ASP A 413 22.78 -4.34 -10.68
CA ASP A 413 23.23 -3.92 -12.00
C ASP A 413 23.77 -2.48 -11.93
N LYS A 414 22.94 -1.51 -11.53
CA LYS A 414 23.29 -0.09 -11.39
C LYS A 414 23.07 0.44 -9.98
N ASN A 415 23.97 1.30 -9.53
CA ASN A 415 23.86 1.98 -8.24
C ASN A 415 24.00 3.50 -8.37
N TYR A 416 22.94 4.22 -8.03
CA TYR A 416 22.90 5.67 -7.87
C TYR A 416 22.86 6.08 -6.39
N GLY A 417 22.30 5.22 -5.53
CA GLY A 417 22.18 5.44 -4.09
C GLY A 417 23.32 4.83 -3.27
N GLN A 418 22.96 4.12 -2.20
CA GLN A 418 23.90 3.52 -1.26
C GLN A 418 23.79 2.00 -1.23
N ILE A 419 24.92 1.32 -1.40
CA ILE A 419 25.08 -0.11 -1.15
C ILE A 419 26.10 -0.27 -0.02
N THR A 420 25.65 -0.79 1.13
CA THR A 420 26.49 -0.88 2.33
C THR A 420 26.45 -2.26 2.96
N ASN A 421 27.57 -2.71 3.53
CA ASN A 421 27.64 -3.96 4.31
C ASN A 421 27.19 -5.23 3.56
N CYS A 422 27.13 -5.18 2.22
CA CYS A 422 26.61 -6.26 1.40
C CYS A 422 27.69 -7.30 1.07
N ARG A 423 27.26 -8.55 0.88
CA ARG A 423 28.16 -9.69 0.67
C ARG A 423 27.71 -10.53 -0.51
N ASN A 424 28.65 -10.81 -1.42
CA ASN A 424 28.44 -11.80 -2.46
C ASN A 424 29.32 -13.03 -2.23
N TYR A 425 28.69 -14.19 -2.13
CA TYR A 425 29.33 -15.51 -2.05
C TYR A 425 29.06 -16.34 -3.31
N GLY A 426 28.00 -16.00 -4.06
CA GLY A 426 27.62 -16.66 -5.29
C GLY A 426 28.59 -16.38 -6.44
N LYS A 427 28.80 -17.40 -7.29
CA LYS A 427 29.57 -17.24 -8.53
C LYS A 427 28.80 -16.35 -9.51
N ILE A 428 29.47 -15.37 -10.12
CA ILE A 428 28.90 -14.45 -11.11
C ILE A 428 29.59 -14.67 -12.46
N SER A 429 28.81 -14.85 -13.53
CA SER A 429 29.33 -15.16 -14.86
C SER A 429 28.57 -14.45 -15.97
N SER A 430 29.29 -13.76 -16.85
CA SER A 430 28.76 -13.11 -18.06
C SER A 430 29.53 -13.59 -19.29
N VAL A 431 28.86 -14.24 -20.24
CA VAL A 431 29.51 -14.89 -21.40
C VAL A 431 28.81 -14.54 -22.71
N SER A 432 29.49 -13.83 -23.60
CA SER A 432 29.06 -13.60 -24.97
C SER A 432 29.86 -14.44 -25.96
N THR A 433 29.19 -15.37 -26.63
CA THR A 433 29.75 -16.21 -27.70
C THR A 433 29.36 -15.74 -29.10
N GLY A 434 28.51 -14.69 -29.17
CA GLY A 434 28.06 -14.08 -30.41
C GLY A 434 29.22 -13.43 -31.16
N ASP A 435 29.23 -13.61 -32.48
CA ASP A 435 30.27 -13.08 -33.35
C ASP A 435 29.73 -11.89 -34.15
N SER A 436 29.94 -10.67 -33.67
CA SER A 436 29.63 -9.46 -34.44
C SER A 436 30.76 -9.13 -35.42
N SER A 437 30.39 -8.82 -36.66
CA SER A 437 31.28 -8.19 -37.65
C SER A 437 31.32 -6.66 -37.52
N GLU A 438 30.28 -6.10 -36.90
CA GLU A 438 30.17 -4.67 -36.63
C GLU A 438 30.75 -4.36 -35.25
N TYR A 439 31.64 -3.38 -35.25
CA TYR A 439 32.32 -2.89 -34.07
C TYR A 439 31.50 -1.76 -33.46
N ASP A 440 31.06 -1.94 -32.21
CA ASP A 440 30.58 -0.86 -31.38
C ASP A 440 31.50 -0.71 -30.16
N SER A 441 32.19 0.43 -30.09
CA SER A 441 33.09 0.78 -28.99
C SER A 441 32.40 0.93 -27.64
N GLN A 442 31.06 0.92 -27.58
CA GLN A 442 30.27 1.12 -26.35
C GLN A 442 29.68 -0.20 -25.81
N MET A 443 29.95 -1.33 -26.45
CA MET A 443 29.44 -2.64 -26.06
C MET A 443 30.46 -3.41 -25.21
N TYR A 444 30.05 -3.85 -24.01
CA TYR A 444 30.92 -4.57 -23.07
C TYR A 444 30.17 -5.67 -22.35
N THR A 445 30.79 -6.85 -22.22
CA THR A 445 30.33 -7.91 -21.31
C THR A 445 30.82 -7.62 -19.89
N LEU A 446 29.93 -7.55 -18.91
CA LEU A 446 30.22 -7.07 -17.56
C LEU A 446 29.85 -8.11 -16.50
N ALA A 447 30.78 -8.39 -15.58
CA ALA A 447 30.50 -9.20 -14.40
C ALA A 447 31.14 -8.57 -13.16
N ALA A 448 30.36 -8.43 -12.08
CA ALA A 448 30.90 -8.00 -10.80
C ALA A 448 30.21 -8.63 -9.59
N GLY A 449 30.97 -8.74 -8.49
CA GLY A 449 30.45 -9.28 -7.23
C GLY A 449 29.41 -8.38 -6.55
N ILE A 450 29.52 -7.05 -6.68
CA ILE A 450 28.54 -6.12 -6.10
C ILE A 450 27.74 -5.40 -7.20
N VAL A 451 28.35 -4.53 -8.01
CA VAL A 451 27.66 -3.72 -9.04
C VAL A 451 28.19 -4.04 -10.43
N ALA A 452 27.40 -4.71 -11.27
CA ALA A 452 27.86 -5.19 -12.57
C ALA A 452 28.20 -4.08 -13.55
N ASN A 453 27.41 -3.00 -13.56
CA ASN A 453 27.45 -2.02 -14.63
C ASN A 453 28.10 -0.74 -14.11
N HIS A 454 27.30 0.21 -13.61
CA HIS A 454 27.80 1.50 -13.19
C HIS A 454 27.48 1.80 -11.73
N ASN A 455 28.53 2.15 -10.97
CA ASN A 455 28.40 2.80 -9.67
C ASN A 455 28.50 4.32 -9.82
N TYR A 456 27.37 5.01 -9.76
CA TYR A 456 27.22 6.46 -9.63
C TYR A 456 27.06 6.92 -8.17
N GLY A 457 26.79 5.99 -7.26
CA GLY A 457 26.56 6.25 -5.84
C GLY A 457 27.72 5.83 -4.93
N LYS A 458 27.37 5.41 -3.71
CA LYS A 458 28.35 4.93 -2.72
C LYS A 458 28.27 3.42 -2.56
N ILE A 459 29.42 2.76 -2.61
CA ILE A 459 29.62 1.39 -2.15
C ILE A 459 30.54 1.42 -0.93
N GLU A 460 30.08 0.89 0.20
CA GLU A 460 30.82 0.92 1.45
C GLU A 460 30.75 -0.39 2.22
N ASN A 461 31.88 -0.83 2.80
CA ASN A 461 31.95 -2.03 3.64
C ASN A 461 31.42 -3.31 2.96
N CYS A 462 31.62 -3.44 1.65
CA CYS A 462 31.12 -4.58 0.89
C CYS A 462 32.21 -5.63 0.66
N LEU A 463 31.80 -6.90 0.58
CA LEU A 463 32.69 -8.04 0.37
C LEU A 463 32.23 -8.88 -0.82
N ASN A 464 33.15 -9.16 -1.73
CA ASN A 464 32.99 -10.26 -2.67
C ASN A 464 33.90 -11.44 -2.31
N ASN A 465 33.30 -12.61 -2.21
CA ASN A 465 33.94 -13.91 -2.00
C ASN A 465 33.48 -14.96 -3.03
N GLY A 466 32.61 -14.59 -3.98
CA GLY A 466 32.20 -15.43 -5.10
C GLY A 466 33.05 -15.19 -6.35
N GLU A 467 33.43 -16.28 -7.04
CA GLU A 467 34.22 -16.21 -8.28
C GLU A 467 33.52 -15.35 -9.34
N ILE A 468 34.28 -14.50 -10.03
CA ILE A 468 33.77 -13.62 -11.08
C ILE A 468 34.36 -14.03 -12.43
N TYR A 469 33.49 -14.21 -13.42
CA TYR A 469 33.87 -14.55 -14.80
C TYR A 469 33.21 -13.63 -15.83
N SER A 470 34.00 -13.04 -16.72
CA SER A 470 33.50 -12.28 -17.88
C SER A 470 34.21 -12.73 -19.14
N GLU A 471 33.46 -13.11 -20.17
CA GLU A 471 34.02 -13.50 -21.47
C GLU A 471 33.25 -12.87 -22.62
N SER A 472 33.96 -12.32 -23.59
CA SER A 472 33.37 -11.82 -24.84
C SER A 472 34.12 -12.30 -26.07
N LYS A 473 33.39 -12.79 -27.07
CA LYS A 473 33.99 -13.14 -28.36
C LYS A 473 34.32 -11.92 -29.22
N SER A 474 33.43 -10.93 -29.29
CA SER A 474 33.58 -9.79 -30.22
C SER A 474 33.82 -8.44 -29.55
N THR A 475 33.40 -8.26 -28.30
CA THR A 475 33.42 -6.98 -27.58
C THR A 475 34.40 -7.03 -26.40
N ALA A 476 34.44 -5.99 -25.56
CA ALA A 476 35.29 -6.04 -24.38
C ALA A 476 34.67 -6.91 -23.27
N ALA A 477 35.52 -7.48 -22.41
CA ALA A 477 35.09 -8.19 -21.20
C ALA A 477 35.65 -7.50 -19.95
N TYR A 478 34.76 -7.11 -19.04
CA TYR A 478 35.09 -6.45 -17.78
C TYR A 478 34.72 -7.39 -16.65
N ALA A 479 35.67 -7.68 -15.75
CA ALA A 479 35.44 -8.46 -14.56
C ALA A 479 36.00 -7.76 -13.33
N SER A 480 35.23 -7.72 -12.24
CA SER A 480 35.70 -7.10 -11.00
C SER A 480 35.05 -7.65 -9.74
N GLY A 481 35.74 -7.53 -8.60
CA GLY A 481 35.19 -7.99 -7.32
C GLY A 481 34.04 -7.11 -6.81
N ILE A 482 34.14 -5.79 -6.94
CA ILE A 482 33.15 -4.86 -6.39
C ILE A 482 32.30 -4.23 -7.50
N ALA A 483 32.87 -3.42 -8.39
CA ALA A 483 32.08 -2.74 -9.42
C ALA A 483 32.80 -2.66 -10.77
N SER A 484 32.17 -3.06 -11.88
CA SER A 484 32.87 -3.07 -13.17
C SER A 484 33.28 -1.66 -13.59
N VAL A 485 32.36 -0.69 -13.49
CA VAL A 485 32.65 0.73 -13.75
C VAL A 485 32.31 1.56 -12.53
N ASN A 486 33.29 2.32 -12.06
CA ASN A 486 33.13 3.23 -10.93
C ASN A 486 33.22 4.69 -11.37
N TYR A 487 32.15 5.45 -11.08
CA TYR A 487 32.04 6.89 -11.28
C TYR A 487 32.02 7.68 -9.96
N ALA A 488 31.97 7.00 -8.82
CA ALA A 488 31.77 7.63 -7.51
C ALA A 488 32.64 6.97 -6.44
N LEU A 489 32.10 6.69 -5.25
CA LEU A 489 32.89 6.25 -4.10
C LEU A 489 32.77 4.74 -3.89
N ILE A 490 33.91 4.06 -3.87
CA ILE A 490 34.08 2.74 -3.28
C ILE A 490 34.99 2.90 -2.08
N PHE A 491 34.47 2.59 -0.89
CA PHE A 491 35.18 2.77 0.36
C PHE A 491 35.13 1.49 1.19
N LYS A 492 36.23 1.12 1.84
CA LYS A 492 36.23 -0.06 2.72
C LYS A 492 35.60 -1.26 2.03
N SER A 493 35.97 -1.57 0.79
CA SER A 493 35.42 -2.75 0.10
C SER A 493 36.49 -3.76 -0.26
N LYS A 494 36.14 -5.04 -0.15
CA LYS A 494 37.09 -6.16 -0.16
C LYS A 494 36.71 -7.20 -1.20
N ASN A 495 37.70 -7.71 -1.93
CA ASN A 495 37.54 -8.87 -2.80
C ASN A 495 38.50 -10.00 -2.38
N ASP A 496 37.94 -11.11 -1.92
CA ASP A 496 38.66 -12.36 -1.63
C ASP A 496 38.58 -13.38 -2.78
N ALA A 497 37.71 -13.14 -3.76
CA ALA A 497 37.44 -14.12 -4.81
C ALA A 497 38.33 -13.98 -6.04
N ASP A 498 38.50 -15.09 -6.75
CA ASP A 498 39.15 -15.11 -8.05
C ASP A 498 38.33 -14.39 -9.12
N ILE A 499 39.04 -13.68 -10.00
CA ILE A 499 38.50 -12.92 -11.11
C ILE A 499 39.13 -13.42 -12.40
N LYS A 500 38.28 -13.70 -13.38
CA LYS A 500 38.67 -14.16 -14.72
C LYS A 500 38.00 -13.29 -15.78
N ALA A 501 38.79 -12.73 -16.69
CA ALA A 501 38.28 -11.94 -17.81
C ALA A 501 38.90 -12.38 -19.14
N ALA A 502 38.09 -12.52 -20.19
CA ALA A 502 38.58 -12.96 -21.49
C ALA A 502 37.90 -12.23 -22.67
N SER A 503 38.70 -11.81 -23.67
CA SER A 503 38.16 -11.30 -24.93
C SER A 503 38.98 -11.79 -26.11
N GLN A 504 38.33 -12.20 -27.19
CA GLN A 504 39.04 -12.70 -28.38
C GLN A 504 39.39 -11.61 -29.39
N LYS A 505 38.59 -10.55 -29.48
CA LYS A 505 38.71 -9.55 -30.54
C LYS A 505 39.01 -8.12 -30.09
N TYR A 506 38.60 -7.69 -28.90
CA TYR A 506 38.63 -6.28 -28.56
C TYR A 506 39.43 -5.94 -27.31
N GLY A 507 38.89 -6.15 -26.10
CA GLY A 507 39.59 -5.70 -24.91
C GLY A 507 39.23 -6.43 -23.63
N VAL A 508 40.13 -6.42 -22.67
CA VAL A 508 39.93 -7.04 -21.35
C VAL A 508 40.31 -6.08 -20.24
N LEU A 509 39.37 -5.77 -19.34
CA LEU A 509 39.64 -5.05 -18.09
C LEU A 509 39.35 -5.96 -16.91
N ALA A 510 40.35 -6.20 -16.08
CA ALA A 510 40.16 -6.89 -14.82
C ALA A 510 40.71 -6.08 -13.67
N GLY A 511 39.90 -5.87 -12.64
CA GLY A 511 40.38 -5.25 -11.41
C GLY A 511 39.77 -5.87 -10.18
N GLY A 512 40.58 -6.09 -9.16
CA GLY A 512 40.13 -6.72 -7.93
C GLY A 512 39.00 -5.97 -7.23
N ILE A 513 39.00 -4.64 -7.30
CA ILE A 513 37.88 -3.80 -6.84
C ILE A 513 37.03 -3.35 -8.02
N THR A 514 37.65 -2.77 -9.05
CA THR A 514 36.92 -2.24 -10.21
C THR A 514 37.64 -2.46 -11.53
N ALA A 515 36.93 -2.79 -12.60
CA ALA A 515 37.55 -2.93 -13.91
C ALA A 515 37.96 -1.55 -14.47
N TYR A 516 37.10 -0.54 -14.31
CA TYR A 516 37.31 0.81 -14.80
C TYR A 516 36.94 1.87 -13.76
N ASN A 517 37.94 2.52 -13.18
CA ASN A 517 37.75 3.65 -12.26
C ASN A 517 37.91 4.96 -13.02
N THR A 518 36.83 5.73 -13.18
CA THR A 518 36.83 6.85 -14.14
C THR A 518 36.17 8.11 -13.60
N ARG A 519 36.28 9.21 -14.34
CA ARG A 519 35.72 10.49 -13.96
C ARG A 519 34.32 10.63 -14.56
N PRO A 520 33.27 10.90 -13.77
CA PRO A 520 31.93 11.14 -14.33
C PRO A 520 31.86 12.45 -15.13
N ASP A 521 32.69 13.44 -14.78
CA ASP A 521 32.79 14.72 -15.48
C ASP A 521 34.17 15.38 -15.26
N LEU A 522 34.37 16.61 -15.76
CA LEU A 522 35.65 17.33 -15.66
C LEU A 522 36.01 17.81 -14.24
N PHE A 523 35.05 17.81 -13.31
CA PHE A 523 35.17 18.42 -11.98
C PHE A 523 35.09 17.41 -10.83
N SER A 524 34.64 16.18 -11.11
CA SER A 524 34.41 15.13 -10.13
C SER A 524 35.28 13.91 -10.44
N TYR A 525 35.78 13.26 -9.39
CA TYR A 525 36.62 12.06 -9.51
C TYR A 525 35.93 10.91 -8.80
N ALA A 526 35.88 9.74 -9.45
CA ALA A 526 35.67 8.51 -8.71
C ALA A 526 36.83 8.27 -7.74
N ILE A 527 36.52 7.65 -6.61
CA ILE A 527 37.47 7.37 -5.53
C ILE A 527 37.32 5.89 -5.16
N VAL A 528 38.43 5.17 -5.21
CA VAL A 528 38.58 3.90 -4.50
C VAL A 528 39.48 4.16 -3.30
N GLU A 529 38.95 3.98 -2.10
CA GLU A 529 39.67 4.29 -0.87
C GLU A 529 39.57 3.16 0.14
N ASN A 530 40.67 2.91 0.84
CA ASN A 530 40.74 1.92 1.90
C ASN A 530 40.14 0.59 1.45
N SER A 531 40.58 0.06 0.31
CA SER A 531 40.00 -1.15 -0.29
C SER A 531 41.08 -2.21 -0.51
N CYS A 532 40.72 -3.49 -0.44
CA CYS A 532 41.71 -4.58 -0.47
C CYS A 532 41.31 -5.80 -1.30
N VAL A 533 42.31 -6.47 -1.85
CA VAL A 533 42.14 -7.60 -2.78
C VAL A 533 43.12 -8.71 -2.47
N TYR A 534 42.64 -9.95 -2.43
CA TYR A 534 43.42 -11.16 -2.15
C TYR A 534 43.26 -12.23 -3.23
N GLY A 535 42.11 -12.27 -3.90
CA GLY A 535 41.84 -13.27 -4.93
C GLY A 535 42.75 -13.13 -6.16
N LYS A 536 42.89 -14.23 -6.91
CA LYS A 536 43.68 -14.27 -8.13
C LYS A 536 42.99 -13.49 -9.25
N ILE A 537 43.76 -12.80 -10.08
CA ILE A 537 43.28 -12.11 -11.28
C ILE A 537 43.88 -12.78 -12.50
N GLU A 538 43.02 -13.35 -13.34
CA GLU A 538 43.41 -13.99 -14.60
C GLU A 538 42.79 -13.26 -15.78
N ILE A 539 43.61 -12.93 -16.78
CA ILE A 539 43.10 -12.42 -18.04
C ILE A 539 43.60 -13.21 -19.24
N THR A 540 42.72 -13.31 -20.25
CA THR A 540 43.03 -13.96 -21.52
C THR A 540 42.62 -13.09 -22.70
N GLY A 541 43.59 -12.60 -23.46
CA GLY A 541 43.35 -11.83 -24.68
C GLY A 541 43.70 -12.58 -25.98
N GLY A 542 42.91 -12.30 -27.01
CA GLY A 542 43.06 -12.88 -28.35
C GLY A 542 43.93 -12.06 -29.30
N LYS A 543 44.24 -12.66 -30.47
CA LYS A 543 45.21 -12.17 -31.49
C LYS A 543 44.95 -10.79 -32.04
N THR A 544 43.72 -10.31 -31.93
CA THR A 544 43.32 -9.01 -32.47
C THR A 544 42.92 -8.03 -31.38
N ASN A 545 43.15 -8.36 -30.10
CA ASN A 545 42.80 -7.47 -29.00
C ASN A 545 43.55 -6.14 -29.09
N TYR A 546 42.81 -5.07 -28.89
CA TYR A 546 43.34 -3.71 -28.86
C TYR A 546 44.04 -3.42 -27.53
N TRP A 547 43.45 -3.86 -26.42
CA TRP A 547 43.98 -3.61 -25.09
C TRP A 547 43.65 -4.72 -24.08
N SER A 548 44.53 -4.97 -23.11
CA SER A 548 44.32 -5.97 -22.06
C SER A 548 44.99 -5.49 -20.77
N PHE A 549 44.18 -5.03 -19.82
CA PHE A 549 44.63 -4.39 -18.59
C PHE A 549 44.17 -5.17 -17.37
N ALA A 550 45.10 -5.54 -16.49
CA ALA A 550 44.76 -6.07 -15.18
C ALA A 550 45.47 -5.33 -14.06
N GLY A 551 44.73 -4.94 -13.03
CA GLY A 551 45.27 -4.31 -11.84
C GLY A 551 44.68 -4.87 -10.56
N GLY A 552 45.46 -4.86 -9.48
CA GLY A 552 44.98 -5.38 -8.20
C GLY A 552 43.76 -4.65 -7.68
N ILE A 553 43.73 -3.32 -7.79
CA ILE A 553 42.58 -2.50 -7.43
C ILE A 553 41.76 -2.17 -8.67
N ALA A 554 42.40 -1.60 -9.70
CA ALA A 554 41.74 -1.12 -10.91
C ALA A 554 42.37 -1.69 -12.19
N GLY A 555 41.57 -2.22 -13.11
CA GLY A 555 42.06 -2.61 -14.44
C GLY A 555 42.57 -1.40 -15.22
N GLU A 556 41.70 -0.42 -15.41
CA GLU A 556 42.04 0.92 -15.87
C GLU A 556 41.64 1.97 -14.83
N ASN A 557 42.54 2.92 -14.57
CA ASN A 557 42.29 4.05 -13.70
C ASN A 557 42.44 5.39 -14.46
N GLN A 558 41.46 6.26 -14.31
CA GLN A 558 41.46 7.66 -14.74
C GLN A 558 41.16 8.62 -13.56
N ALA A 559 40.93 8.07 -12.37
CA ALA A 559 40.52 8.80 -11.19
C ALA A 559 41.43 8.50 -9.99
N LEU A 560 40.91 8.57 -8.76
CA LEU A 560 41.70 8.50 -7.53
C LEU A 560 41.65 7.10 -6.91
N ILE A 561 42.83 6.61 -6.51
CA ILE A 561 42.97 5.44 -5.64
C ILE A 561 43.80 5.86 -4.42
N LYS A 562 43.30 5.57 -3.22
CA LYS A 562 43.90 5.99 -1.94
C LYS A 562 43.94 4.84 -0.95
N THR A 563 45.01 4.75 -0.17
CA THR A 563 45.08 3.87 1.01
C THR A 563 44.61 2.43 0.72
N SER A 564 44.91 1.88 -0.46
CA SER A 564 44.35 0.60 -0.92
C SER A 564 45.45 -0.45 -1.13
N TYR A 565 45.06 -1.72 -1.05
CA TYR A 565 45.98 -2.85 -0.86
C TYR A 565 45.70 -3.98 -1.84
N SER A 566 46.74 -4.50 -2.49
CA SER A 566 46.60 -5.71 -3.33
C SER A 566 47.61 -6.77 -2.90
N LEU A 567 47.08 -7.95 -2.63
CA LEU A 567 47.80 -9.22 -2.50
C LEU A 567 47.49 -10.19 -3.65
N ALA A 568 46.76 -9.73 -4.67
CA ALA A 568 46.33 -10.56 -5.78
C ALA A 568 47.53 -11.21 -6.49
N GLU A 569 47.35 -12.48 -6.86
CA GLU A 569 48.21 -13.16 -7.81
C GLU A 569 47.69 -12.94 -9.23
N TYR A 570 48.59 -12.87 -10.21
CA TYR A 570 48.23 -12.58 -11.59
C TYR A 570 48.59 -13.74 -12.52
N SER A 571 47.66 -14.07 -13.42
CA SER A 571 47.88 -14.99 -14.53
C SER A 571 47.45 -14.33 -15.84
N VAL A 572 48.34 -14.32 -16.83
CA VAL A 572 48.13 -13.60 -18.08
C VAL A 572 48.42 -14.55 -19.23
N THR A 573 47.41 -14.82 -20.05
CA THR A 573 47.54 -15.62 -21.26
C THR A 573 47.19 -14.77 -22.46
N GLU A 574 48.19 -14.31 -23.21
CA GLU A 574 47.97 -13.41 -24.34
C GLU A 574 48.56 -13.99 -25.62
N ALA A 575 47.78 -13.94 -26.69
CA ALA A 575 48.30 -14.01 -28.04
C ALA A 575 47.94 -12.70 -28.71
N GLY A 576 48.87 -11.75 -28.92
CA GLY A 576 48.74 -10.71 -29.95
C GLY A 576 48.13 -9.34 -29.61
N ALA A 577 47.82 -8.98 -28.36
CA ALA A 577 47.30 -7.65 -28.04
C ALA A 577 48.32 -6.50 -28.31
N GLU A 578 47.86 -5.33 -28.80
CA GLU A 578 48.74 -4.17 -29.05
C GLU A 578 49.17 -3.45 -27.77
N ARG A 579 48.29 -3.40 -26.75
CA ARG A 579 48.53 -2.74 -25.45
C ARG A 579 48.15 -3.67 -24.30
N TYR A 580 49.13 -4.30 -23.69
CA TYR A 580 48.93 -5.14 -22.52
C TYR A 580 49.64 -4.51 -21.31
N PHE A 581 48.89 -4.22 -20.25
CA PHE A 581 49.45 -3.61 -19.03
C PHE A 581 48.97 -4.32 -17.77
N PHE A 582 49.91 -4.58 -16.89
CA PHE A 582 49.68 -5.28 -15.63
C PHE A 582 50.35 -4.51 -14.52
N GLY A 583 49.61 -4.20 -13.48
CA GLY A 583 50.15 -3.55 -12.30
C GLY A 583 49.55 -4.11 -11.02
N GLY A 584 50.31 -3.96 -9.95
CA GLY A 584 49.91 -4.44 -8.64
C GLY A 584 48.70 -3.69 -8.09
N ILE A 585 48.56 -2.40 -8.43
CA ILE A 585 47.39 -1.59 -8.05
C ILE A 585 46.56 -1.23 -9.28
N MET A 586 47.19 -0.74 -10.35
CA MET A 586 46.49 -0.34 -11.58
C MET A 586 47.08 -1.05 -12.80
N GLY A 587 46.25 -1.59 -13.69
CA GLY A 587 46.72 -2.10 -14.98
C GLY A 587 47.19 -0.94 -15.87
N TYR A 588 46.27 -0.06 -16.26
CA TYR A 588 46.55 1.14 -17.05
C TYR A 588 46.13 2.42 -16.30
N ALA A 589 46.88 3.51 -16.50
CA ALA A 589 46.58 4.80 -15.89
C ALA A 589 46.57 5.91 -16.95
N TYR A 590 45.45 6.63 -17.09
CA TYR A 590 45.30 7.75 -18.03
C TYR A 590 44.90 9.03 -17.28
N ASN A 591 45.82 10.01 -17.22
CA ASN A 591 45.66 11.24 -16.43
C ASN A 591 45.25 10.98 -14.96
N ALA A 592 45.54 9.79 -14.44
CA ALA A 592 45.09 9.33 -13.15
C ALA A 592 46.16 9.52 -12.08
N TYR A 593 45.72 9.60 -10.82
CA TYR A 593 46.63 9.66 -9.69
C TYR A 593 46.24 8.58 -8.68
N ALA A 594 47.11 7.61 -8.46
CA ALA A 594 47.10 6.92 -7.18
C ALA A 594 47.89 7.80 -6.20
N GLN A 595 47.22 8.25 -5.14
CA GLN A 595 47.79 9.19 -4.17
C GLN A 595 47.72 8.54 -2.79
N ASP A 596 48.80 8.71 -2.02
CA ASP A 596 48.89 8.39 -0.60
C ASP A 596 48.70 6.89 -0.24
N ASN A 597 49.81 6.27 0.20
CA ASN A 597 49.84 5.03 0.96
C ASN A 597 49.10 3.82 0.32
N CYS A 598 49.25 3.57 -0.99
CA CYS A 598 48.82 2.28 -1.56
C CYS A 598 49.93 1.23 -1.41
N TYR A 599 49.59 -0.05 -1.19
CA TYR A 599 50.57 -1.11 -0.93
C TYR A 599 50.36 -2.38 -1.75
N LEU A 600 51.47 -3.03 -2.12
CA LEU A 600 51.52 -4.26 -2.91
C LEU A 600 52.47 -5.27 -2.24
N SER A 601 52.14 -6.56 -2.28
CA SER A 601 53.10 -7.62 -1.93
C SER A 601 54.16 -7.81 -3.02
N ARG A 602 55.43 -7.81 -2.61
CA ARG A 602 56.59 -8.02 -3.51
C ARG A 602 56.65 -9.40 -4.15
N ASP A 603 56.00 -10.40 -3.55
CA ASP A 603 56.24 -11.81 -3.88
C ASP A 603 55.24 -12.38 -4.91
N ASN A 604 54.17 -11.65 -5.25
CA ASN A 604 53.02 -12.18 -6.02
C ASN A 604 52.94 -11.67 -7.48
N VAL A 605 53.94 -10.91 -7.95
CA VAL A 605 53.96 -10.41 -9.34
C VAL A 605 54.89 -11.26 -10.20
N THR A 606 54.40 -12.40 -10.70
CA THR A 606 55.08 -13.17 -11.75
C THR A 606 54.77 -12.57 -13.12
N PHE A 607 55.74 -11.85 -13.68
CA PHE A 607 55.67 -11.42 -15.08
C PHE A 607 55.93 -12.63 -15.99
N ALA A 608 54.90 -13.15 -16.66
CA ALA A 608 55.09 -14.01 -17.82
C ALA A 608 55.86 -13.23 -18.92
N ASN A 609 56.51 -13.90 -19.87
CA ASN A 609 57.28 -13.22 -20.91
C ASN A 609 56.44 -12.18 -21.68
N GLY A 610 56.87 -10.93 -21.70
CA GLY A 610 56.38 -9.91 -22.63
C GLY A 610 55.51 -8.75 -22.14
N PRO A 611 54.99 -8.61 -20.90
CA PRO A 611 54.11 -7.50 -20.52
C PRO A 611 54.86 -6.18 -20.28
N ARG A 612 54.20 -5.05 -20.58
CA ARG A 612 54.69 -3.73 -20.14
C ARG A 612 54.21 -3.52 -18.69
N PRO A 613 55.10 -3.21 -17.73
CA PRO A 613 54.66 -2.89 -16.38
C PRO A 613 53.71 -1.68 -16.41
N GLY A 614 52.61 -1.77 -15.67
CA GLY A 614 51.67 -0.67 -15.47
C GLY A 614 52.35 0.54 -14.80
N ASN A 615 51.72 1.71 -14.87
CA ASN A 615 52.28 2.98 -14.38
C ASN A 615 52.13 3.14 -12.85
N ASP A 616 52.52 2.10 -12.09
CA ASP A 616 52.51 2.10 -10.61
C ASP A 616 53.64 2.99 -10.01
N THR A 617 54.50 3.55 -10.88
CA THR A 617 55.69 4.33 -10.53
C THR A 617 55.35 5.69 -9.93
N GLY A 618 55.04 5.71 -8.64
CA GLY A 618 54.81 6.93 -7.85
C GLY A 618 53.86 6.75 -6.66
N ALA A 619 53.09 5.66 -6.61
CA ALA A 619 51.97 5.53 -5.68
C ALA A 619 52.06 4.34 -4.71
N THR A 620 53.05 3.45 -4.88
CA THR A 620 53.06 2.13 -4.26
C THR A 620 54.20 1.97 -3.25
N ARG A 621 53.86 1.44 -2.07
CA ARG A 621 54.82 0.95 -1.07
C ARG A 621 54.80 -0.57 -1.09
N ALA A 622 55.92 -1.17 -1.42
CA ALA A 622 56.12 -2.60 -1.21
C ALA A 622 56.02 -2.92 0.29
N ALA A 623 55.18 -3.88 0.66
CA ALA A 623 55.02 -4.36 2.03
C ALA A 623 54.88 -5.89 2.02
N THR A 624 55.16 -6.51 3.16
CA THR A 624 54.89 -7.93 3.41
C THR A 624 53.39 -8.19 3.54
N VAL A 625 52.99 -9.45 3.38
CA VAL A 625 51.59 -9.86 3.58
C VAL A 625 51.11 -9.51 4.99
N GLU A 626 51.97 -9.71 6.00
CA GLU A 626 51.68 -9.41 7.41
C GLU A 626 51.47 -7.91 7.65
N GLU A 627 52.30 -7.05 7.02
CA GLU A 627 52.15 -5.60 7.10
C GLU A 627 50.85 -5.12 6.45
N ILE A 628 50.48 -5.69 5.29
CA ILE A 628 49.21 -5.36 4.63
C ILE A 628 48.02 -5.79 5.48
N LYS A 629 48.07 -7.00 6.05
CA LYS A 629 47.02 -7.50 6.96
C LYS A 629 46.89 -6.66 8.23
N ALA A 630 47.99 -6.10 8.74
CA ALA A 630 47.96 -5.21 9.91
C ALA A 630 47.27 -3.86 9.63
N LEU A 631 47.07 -3.48 8.37
CA LEU A 631 46.35 -2.26 7.98
C LEU A 631 44.83 -2.49 7.84
N GLU A 632 44.37 -3.74 7.92
CA GLU A 632 42.96 -4.16 7.87
C GLU A 632 42.17 -3.90 9.17
N VAL A 633 42.65 -3.08 10.10
CA VAL A 633 42.01 -2.88 11.42
C VAL A 633 40.62 -2.21 11.34
N TYR A 634 40.22 -1.69 10.17
CA TYR A 634 39.01 -0.89 9.97
C TYR A 634 37.78 -1.63 9.42
N TRP A 635 37.82 -2.96 9.41
CA TRP A 635 36.91 -3.83 8.63
C TRP A 635 36.10 -4.84 9.47
N GLY A 636 36.10 -4.66 10.79
CA GLY A 636 35.41 -5.51 11.77
C GLY A 636 33.93 -5.23 11.94
#